data_AF-A0A1Z4BYN3-F1
#
_entry.id   AF-A0A1Z4BYN3-F1
#
_cell.length_a   1.000
_cell.length_b   1.000
_cell.length_c   1.000
_cell.angle_alpha   90.00
_cell.angle_beta   90.00
_cell.angle_gamma   90.00
#
_symmetry.space_group_name_H-M   'P 1'
#
loop_
_entity.id
_entity.type
_entity.pdbx_description
1 polymer ?
#
loop_
_entity_poly.entity_id
_entity_poly.type
_entity_poly.pdbx_seq_one_letter_code
_entity_poly.pdbx_strand_id
1 'polypeptide(L)'
;MNSPKAFQTEKNAPKAGLTVTLGKIFQTLSLFTYGNHLMLEKTRAWLLFMFLIALSIALLEGAVWTCIAEQLLPKAYSQVGCAVLGGIVLVAIYWLDNSLITTDMSEPLIKNQKKFSHFKFWGSLTVRMVMVFISIHYTAPLLGKVFLTGEIESQRLQHNNAQMQQLLANTARRYDEQGKQILADIKQAQEALQREIDGKEGSKKKGIGSSAKNRASYIAKLEASVQTLETNKKRELDAIKTMPPAELLKQYPIDYFEDTFAVRDRLYQQLSKGQTPKEEEFARLLIIALCTIMLLLKLQPNKGVKLYYNEELQACYNAYLGGKYSHLFTGKPSPFEFERVLYAFYSDAQEDDKQLKHNQALKQCAEMEEAIRELKNIMVAEQNMLATQKANLAATQAEQADLTEQLGQLEGAHQNLLAAHQANQAEQSQIEQHIKQLHLKSQAITFEIEERARLGFDGRQEQLAELAEQLKNLRADIDINRSEQGRVNSALQIKADITARLQECLNRAGLLDDAGSLQLARQLAEGFRDMEALKDRQHILLDEASRLQTSYDSLLAGQGELQQEQADATAELKNVLACFYNHQGEDIHEKIANPQHLEVIYNIEAALSQDLRQLGLARTAIEAKTDLSYTQIADNKKARSVIAARLGQLAVKVTEIDGEMAAVSNKIAAYLNKAGQLENQLLDSRCQLIGNIAPAPTPKGRP
;
A
#
# COMPACT_ATOMS: atom_id res chain seq x y z
N MET A 1 46.63 25.74 78.12
CA MET A 1 45.46 25.88 79.02
C MET A 1 44.66 27.08 78.60
N ASN A 2 43.50 26.85 77.98
CA ASN A 2 42.25 27.65 78.00
C ASN A 2 41.39 27.21 76.81
N SER A 3 40.50 26.27 77.11
CA SER A 3 39.51 25.69 76.20
C SER A 3 38.31 26.63 76.06
N PRO A 4 37.85 26.97 74.83
CA PRO A 4 36.55 27.55 74.65
C PRO A 4 35.48 26.45 74.56
N LYS A 5 34.47 26.65 75.38
CA LYS A 5 33.29 25.82 75.61
C LYS A 5 32.44 25.63 74.35
N ALA A 6 31.93 24.41 74.24
CA ALA A 6 30.57 24.02 73.86
C ALA A 6 29.84 24.84 72.78
N PHE A 7 29.78 24.28 71.56
CA PHE A 7 28.64 24.50 70.67
C PHE A 7 27.71 23.29 70.79
N GLN A 8 26.54 23.53 71.38
CA GLN A 8 25.50 22.54 71.60
C GLN A 8 24.99 22.00 70.26
N THR A 9 24.89 20.68 70.19
CA THR A 9 24.19 19.94 69.15
C THR A 9 22.69 20.17 69.26
N GLU A 10 22.14 21.03 68.42
CA GLU A 10 20.70 21.12 68.15
C GLU A 10 20.28 19.90 67.30
N LYS A 11 20.11 18.75 67.95
CA LYS A 11 19.31 17.63 67.43
C LYS A 11 17.85 17.93 67.75
N ASN A 12 17.15 18.60 66.85
CA ASN A 12 15.69 18.53 66.65
C ASN A 12 15.33 19.36 65.42
N ALA A 13 15.68 18.89 64.23
CA ALA A 13 15.11 19.43 62.99
C ALA A 13 13.65 18.93 62.88
N PRO A 14 12.64 19.80 62.95
CA PRO A 14 11.27 19.40 62.61
C PRO A 14 11.23 18.95 61.15
N LYS A 15 10.23 18.15 60.78
CA LYS A 15 9.95 17.65 59.42
C LYS A 15 9.94 18.80 58.39
N ALA A 16 11.12 19.21 57.93
CA ALA A 16 11.35 20.34 57.03
C ALA A 16 11.23 19.95 55.56
N GLY A 17 10.72 18.74 55.26
CA GLY A 17 10.67 18.23 53.89
C GLY A 17 9.76 19.05 52.97
N LEU A 18 8.59 19.48 53.44
CA LEU A 18 7.59 20.17 52.60
C LEU A 18 7.83 21.68 52.48
N THR A 19 8.22 22.35 53.57
CA THR A 19 8.48 23.79 53.57
C THR A 19 9.77 24.14 52.83
N VAL A 20 10.79 23.27 52.89
CA VAL A 20 12.04 23.45 52.14
C VAL A 20 11.83 23.18 50.64
N THR A 21 10.92 22.26 50.26
CA THR A 21 10.61 22.03 48.84
C THR A 21 9.77 23.17 48.26
N LEU A 22 8.75 23.67 48.96
CA LEU A 22 7.99 24.85 48.55
C LEU A 22 8.87 26.12 48.46
N GLY A 23 9.76 26.32 49.43
CA GLY A 23 10.72 27.42 49.41
C GLY A 23 11.68 27.35 48.22
N LYS A 24 12.18 26.15 47.89
CA LYS A 24 13.00 25.92 46.69
C LYS A 24 12.20 26.16 45.42
N ILE A 25 10.99 25.62 45.30
CA ILE A 25 10.11 25.84 44.14
C ILE A 25 9.84 27.33 43.94
N PHE A 26 9.55 28.06 45.02
CA PHE A 26 9.37 29.51 44.96
C PHE A 26 10.66 30.24 44.61
N GLN A 27 11.84 29.77 45.03
CA GLN A 27 13.13 30.31 44.60
C GLN A 27 13.48 30.00 43.15
N THR A 28 13.03 28.87 42.60
CA THR A 28 13.22 28.55 41.17
C THR A 28 12.20 29.26 40.29
N LEU A 29 10.97 29.43 40.81
CA LEU A 29 9.92 30.20 40.16
C LEU A 29 10.26 31.68 40.22
N SER A 30 10.71 32.21 41.34
CA SER A 30 11.20 33.58 41.37
C SER A 30 12.55 33.66 40.67
N LEU A 31 12.88 34.78 40.04
CA LEU A 31 14.16 34.97 39.36
C LEU A 31 15.38 35.00 40.32
N PHE A 32 15.21 34.59 41.59
CA PHE A 32 16.17 34.67 42.69
C PHE A 32 16.94 33.35 42.89
N THR A 33 17.59 32.85 41.84
CA THR A 33 18.26 31.54 41.84
C THR A 33 19.37 31.39 42.89
N TYR A 34 20.10 32.47 43.19
CA TYR A 34 21.20 32.50 44.18
C TYR A 34 20.80 33.14 45.52
N GLY A 35 19.50 33.29 45.78
CA GLY A 35 18.99 33.98 46.97
C GLY A 35 19.48 35.43 47.05
N ASN A 36 19.88 35.86 48.24
CA ASN A 36 20.35 37.24 48.48
C ASN A 36 21.87 37.42 48.30
N HIS A 37 22.59 36.39 47.84
CA HIS A 37 24.05 36.48 47.63
C HIS A 37 24.37 37.37 46.43
N LEU A 38 25.28 38.32 46.61
CA LEU A 38 25.69 39.32 45.60
C LEU A 38 24.52 40.16 45.02
N MET A 39 23.34 40.13 45.64
CA MET A 39 22.16 40.85 45.17
C MET A 39 22.13 42.28 45.72
N LEU A 40 22.14 43.26 44.82
CA LEU A 40 21.89 44.66 45.17
C LEU A 40 20.39 44.94 45.24
N GLU A 41 19.96 45.90 46.05
CA GLU A 41 18.53 46.30 46.16
C GLU A 41 17.92 46.69 44.81
N LYS A 42 18.67 47.46 44.00
CA LYS A 42 18.26 47.82 42.63
C LYS A 42 18.13 46.61 41.70
N THR A 43 18.96 45.58 41.91
CA THR A 43 18.91 44.32 41.15
C THR A 43 17.69 43.51 41.55
N ARG A 44 17.33 43.52 42.84
CA ARG A 44 16.10 42.88 43.33
C ARG A 44 14.84 43.49 42.72
N ALA A 45 14.73 44.81 42.71
CA ALA A 45 13.59 45.50 42.09
C ALA A 45 13.52 45.21 40.57
N TRP A 46 14.67 45.21 39.89
CA TRP A 46 14.75 44.87 38.47
C TRP A 46 14.30 43.44 38.17
N LEU A 47 14.75 42.47 38.98
CA LEU A 47 14.34 41.07 38.84
C LEU A 47 12.87 40.85 39.17
N LEU A 48 12.33 41.57 40.16
CA LEU A 48 10.89 41.53 40.41
C LEU A 48 10.09 42.04 39.21
N PHE A 49 10.55 43.11 38.56
CA PHE A 49 9.89 43.66 37.38
C PHE A 49 9.93 42.68 36.19
N MET A 50 11.09 42.05 35.94
CA MET A 50 11.23 41.02 34.91
C MET A 50 10.36 39.79 35.19
N PHE A 51 10.27 39.38 36.45
CA PHE A 51 9.40 38.30 36.89
C PHE A 51 7.93 38.60 36.57
N LEU A 52 7.46 39.80 36.91
CA LEU A 52 6.08 40.23 36.65
C LEU A 52 5.75 40.28 35.16
N ILE A 53 6.69 40.72 34.32
CA ILE A 53 6.53 40.72 32.86
C ILE A 53 6.46 39.29 32.32
N ALA A 54 7.43 38.43 32.66
CA ALA A 54 7.46 37.04 32.22
C ALA A 54 6.19 36.28 32.66
N LEU A 55 5.76 36.49 33.91
CA LEU A 55 4.52 35.91 34.44
C LEU A 55 3.29 36.43 33.69
N SER A 56 3.23 37.72 33.37
CA SER A 56 2.11 38.33 32.65
C SER A 56 2.01 37.78 31.22
N ILE A 57 3.14 37.60 30.52
CA ILE A 57 3.15 36.98 29.20
C ILE A 57 2.72 35.51 29.28
N ALA A 58 3.27 34.76 30.23
CA ALA A 58 2.91 33.36 30.44
C ALA A 58 1.42 33.17 30.78
N LEU A 59 0.85 34.06 31.59
CA LEU A 59 -0.58 34.06 31.93
C LEU A 59 -1.46 34.39 30.73
N LEU A 60 -1.10 35.41 29.96
CA LEU A 60 -1.83 35.78 28.74
C LEU A 60 -1.86 34.63 27.74
N GLU A 61 -0.71 34.04 27.46
CA GLU A 61 -0.61 32.91 26.54
C GLU A 61 -1.32 31.67 27.09
N GLY A 62 -1.09 31.33 28.36
CA GLY A 62 -1.79 30.22 29.01
C GLY A 62 -3.31 30.36 28.96
N ALA A 63 -3.84 31.56 29.19
CA ALA A 63 -5.27 31.84 29.09
C ALA A 63 -5.80 31.66 27.66
N VAL A 64 -5.07 32.15 26.65
CA VAL A 64 -5.47 31.96 25.25
C VAL A 64 -5.46 30.50 24.84
N TRP A 65 -4.41 29.76 25.21
CA TRP A 65 -4.34 28.32 24.95
C TRP A 65 -5.41 27.52 25.70
N THR A 66 -5.86 28.00 26.87
CA THR A 66 -7.03 27.45 27.56
C THR A 66 -8.30 27.64 26.72
N CYS A 67 -8.50 28.81 26.12
CA CYS A 67 -9.62 29.08 25.23
C CYS A 67 -9.56 28.25 23.93
N ILE A 68 -8.36 28.02 23.38
CA ILE A 68 -8.15 27.14 22.21
C ILE A 68 -8.51 25.70 22.57
N ALA A 69 -8.02 25.23 23.71
CA ALA A 69 -8.27 23.86 24.17
C ALA A 69 -9.77 23.58 24.31
N GLU A 70 -10.56 24.59 24.72
CA GLU A 70 -12.01 24.45 24.92
C GLU A 70 -12.72 24.13 23.60
N GLN A 71 -12.11 24.57 22.49
CA GLN A 71 -12.62 24.38 21.15
C GLN A 71 -12.18 23.03 20.56
N LEU A 72 -10.97 22.57 20.90
CA LEU A 72 -10.40 21.33 20.37
C LEU A 72 -10.87 20.08 21.11
N LEU A 73 -11.17 20.22 22.40
CA LEU A 73 -11.52 19.09 23.24
C LEU A 73 -13.03 18.85 23.26
N PRO A 74 -13.48 17.57 23.25
CA PRO A 74 -14.88 17.23 23.45
C PRO A 74 -15.41 17.82 24.78
N LYS A 75 -16.68 18.25 24.81
CA LYS A 75 -17.32 18.85 25.99
C LYS A 75 -17.15 18.05 27.28
N ALA A 76 -17.05 16.71 27.18
CA ALA A 76 -16.84 15.82 28.32
C ALA A 76 -15.49 16.05 29.05
N TYR A 77 -14.48 16.57 28.35
CA TYR A 77 -13.14 16.79 28.89
C TYR A 77 -12.69 18.26 28.82
N SER A 78 -13.53 19.17 28.31
CA SER A 78 -13.06 20.51 27.98
C SER A 78 -12.50 21.21 29.21
N GLN A 79 -13.22 21.30 30.33
CA GLN A 79 -12.73 22.05 31.49
C GLN A 79 -11.37 21.58 32.02
N VAL A 80 -11.20 20.26 32.21
CA VAL A 80 -9.95 19.70 32.74
C VAL A 80 -8.84 19.78 31.70
N GLY A 81 -9.11 19.39 30.46
CA GLY A 81 -8.10 19.41 29.41
C GLY A 81 -7.68 20.82 29.02
N CYS A 82 -8.58 21.81 29.12
CA CYS A 82 -8.26 23.23 28.96
C CYS A 82 -7.30 23.73 30.03
N ALA A 83 -7.62 23.45 31.29
CA ALA A 83 -6.76 23.84 32.40
C ALA A 83 -5.38 23.20 32.30
N VAL A 84 -5.31 21.93 31.87
CA VAL A 84 -4.06 21.20 31.66
C VAL A 84 -3.26 21.79 30.49
N LEU A 85 -3.87 21.98 29.31
CA LEU A 85 -3.15 22.50 28.14
C LEU A 85 -2.66 23.94 28.38
N GLY A 86 -3.54 24.81 28.88
CA GLY A 86 -3.19 26.18 29.24
C GLY A 86 -2.11 26.24 30.31
N GLY A 87 -2.19 25.37 31.32
CA GLY A 87 -1.18 25.24 32.37
C GLY A 87 0.18 24.79 31.84
N ILE A 88 0.22 23.81 30.91
CA ILE A 88 1.46 23.36 30.27
C ILE A 88 2.11 24.50 29.47
N VAL A 89 1.33 25.21 28.66
CA VAL A 89 1.85 26.32 27.86
C VAL A 89 2.34 27.47 28.74
N LEU A 90 1.59 27.82 29.78
CA LEU A 90 2.00 28.81 30.77
C LEU A 90 3.35 28.45 31.38
N VAL A 91 3.51 27.22 31.88
CA VAL A 91 4.77 26.76 32.49
C VAL A 91 5.91 26.74 31.47
N ALA A 92 5.66 26.30 30.23
CA ALA A 92 6.66 26.26 29.18
C ALA A 92 7.17 27.65 28.80
N ILE A 93 6.27 28.61 28.58
CA ILE A 93 6.61 30.00 28.25
C ILE A 93 7.32 30.66 29.43
N TYR A 94 6.79 30.46 30.64
CA TYR A 94 7.41 30.97 31.85
C TYR A 94 8.85 30.45 32.02
N TRP A 95 9.07 29.16 31.81
CA TRP A 95 10.38 28.55 31.95
C TRP A 95 11.35 29.00 30.86
N LEU A 96 10.87 29.19 29.63
CA LEU A 96 11.66 29.72 28.53
C LEU A 96 12.10 31.17 28.80
N ASP A 97 11.18 32.03 29.23
CA ASP A 97 11.50 33.41 29.60
C ASP A 97 12.44 33.47 30.79
N ASN A 98 12.20 32.67 31.83
CA ASN A 98 13.10 32.53 32.98
C ASN A 98 14.50 32.09 32.54
N SER A 99 14.61 31.09 31.66
CA SER A 99 15.90 30.65 31.11
C SER A 99 16.62 31.76 30.35
N LEU A 100 15.91 32.52 29.51
CA LEU A 100 16.48 33.65 28.78
C LEU A 100 16.96 34.76 29.73
N ILE A 101 16.19 35.06 30.78
CA ILE A 101 16.54 36.08 31.78
C ILE A 101 17.75 35.67 32.62
N THR A 102 17.80 34.40 33.04
CA THR A 102 18.87 33.86 33.91
C THR A 102 20.14 33.50 33.15
N THR A 103 20.09 33.36 31.82
CA THR A 103 21.29 33.03 31.02
C THR A 103 22.40 34.06 31.26
N ASP A 104 23.55 33.59 31.73
CA ASP A 104 24.71 34.42 31.98
C ASP A 104 25.27 35.00 30.68
N MET A 105 25.44 36.33 30.70
CA MET A 105 25.92 37.18 29.62
C MET A 105 27.24 37.86 29.96
N SER A 106 27.74 37.62 31.17
CA SER A 106 28.98 38.22 31.63
C SER A 106 30.18 37.59 30.93
N GLU A 107 31.30 38.31 30.92
CA GLU A 107 32.54 37.73 30.41
C GLU A 107 32.99 36.65 31.40
N PRO A 108 33.25 35.40 30.94
CA PRO A 108 33.74 34.37 31.84
C PRO A 108 35.13 34.76 32.34
N LEU A 109 35.41 34.51 33.62
CA LEU A 109 36.74 34.64 34.22
C LEU A 109 37.74 33.71 33.51
N ILE A 110 37.25 32.59 32.95
CA ILE A 110 38.05 31.61 32.20
C ILE A 110 37.69 31.65 30.70
N LYS A 111 38.65 32.06 29.84
CA LYS A 111 38.47 32.30 28.40
C LYS A 111 37.87 31.13 27.58
N ASN A 112 37.97 29.88 28.03
CA ASN A 112 37.55 28.71 27.26
C ASN A 112 36.04 28.44 27.26
N GLN A 113 35.24 29.14 28.08
CA GLN A 113 33.78 28.91 28.15
C GLN A 113 32.92 29.83 27.25
N LYS A 114 33.51 30.85 26.60
CA LYS A 114 32.75 31.87 25.84
C LYS A 114 31.83 31.29 24.74
N LYS A 115 32.21 30.20 24.06
CA LYS A 115 31.43 29.70 22.90
C LYS A 115 30.07 29.09 23.30
N PHE A 116 29.97 28.46 24.47
CA PHE A 116 28.77 27.73 24.85
C PHE A 116 27.67 28.63 25.45
N SER A 117 28.04 29.69 26.17
CA SER A 117 27.07 30.65 26.72
C SER A 117 26.39 31.49 25.62
N HIS A 118 27.15 31.95 24.62
CA HIS A 118 26.59 32.65 23.47
C HIS A 118 25.62 31.77 22.68
N PHE A 119 25.95 30.50 22.44
CA PHE A 119 25.05 29.57 21.75
C PHE A 119 23.73 29.36 22.51
N LYS A 120 23.78 29.16 23.85
CA LYS A 120 22.58 29.03 24.69
C LYS A 120 21.69 30.26 24.62
N PHE A 121 22.27 31.46 24.67
CA PHE A 121 21.51 32.69 24.56
C PHE A 121 20.86 32.87 23.18
N TRP A 122 21.63 32.73 22.10
CA TRP A 122 21.08 32.89 20.75
C TRP A 122 20.05 31.81 20.43
N GLY A 123 20.24 30.59 20.95
CA GLY A 123 19.26 29.52 20.88
C GLY A 123 17.96 29.87 21.58
N SER A 124 18.01 30.28 22.85
CA SER A 124 16.80 30.65 23.60
C SER A 124 16.10 31.88 23.02
N LEU A 125 16.87 32.87 22.56
CA LEU A 125 16.35 34.04 21.86
C LEU A 125 15.64 33.66 20.56
N THR A 126 16.24 32.78 19.75
CA THR A 126 15.64 32.33 18.48
C THR A 126 14.33 31.59 18.71
N VAL A 127 14.31 30.64 19.65
CA VAL A 127 13.09 29.93 20.03
C VAL A 127 12.03 30.92 20.53
N ARG A 128 12.43 31.95 21.29
CA ARG A 128 11.50 32.98 21.77
C ARG A 128 10.92 33.81 20.62
N MET A 129 11.73 34.22 19.65
CA MET A 129 11.25 34.99 18.49
C MET A 129 10.28 34.17 17.63
N VAL A 130 10.54 32.87 17.44
CA VAL A 130 9.62 31.95 16.76
C VAL A 130 8.30 31.85 17.53
N MET A 131 8.36 31.67 18.86
CA MET A 131 7.18 31.67 19.73
C MET A 131 6.37 32.96 19.60
N VAL A 132 7.01 34.13 19.65
CA VAL A 132 6.34 35.42 19.53
C VAL A 132 5.68 35.57 18.16
N PHE A 133 6.33 35.10 17.10
CA PHE A 133 5.74 35.09 15.76
C PHE A 133 4.49 34.21 15.69
N ILE A 134 4.53 33.02 16.30
CA ILE A 134 3.37 32.13 16.47
C ILE A 134 2.28 32.85 17.27
N SER A 135 2.62 33.50 18.38
CA SER A 135 1.66 34.25 19.20
C SER A 135 0.98 35.38 18.44
N ILE A 136 1.73 36.13 17.64
CA ILE A 136 1.16 37.21 16.83
C ILE A 136 0.17 36.65 15.79
N HIS A 137 0.47 35.50 15.19
CA HIS A 137 -0.37 34.90 14.15
C HIS A 137 -1.57 34.12 14.69
N TYR A 138 -1.44 33.49 15.85
CA TYR A 138 -2.46 32.61 16.41
C TYR A 138 -3.09 33.17 17.68
N THR A 139 -2.29 33.54 18.67
CA THR A 139 -2.75 34.05 19.97
C THR A 139 -3.49 35.38 19.82
N ALA A 140 -2.99 36.30 18.99
CA ALA A 140 -3.58 37.65 18.87
C ALA A 140 -4.99 37.67 18.23
N PRO A 141 -5.28 36.97 17.11
CA PRO A 141 -6.64 36.86 16.59
C PRO A 141 -7.62 36.25 17.60
N LEU A 142 -7.16 35.28 18.40
CA LEU A 142 -7.99 34.66 19.42
C LEU A 142 -8.28 35.60 20.58
N LEU A 143 -7.29 36.38 21.04
CA LEU A 143 -7.51 37.49 21.97
C LEU A 143 -8.53 38.48 21.42
N GLY A 144 -8.41 38.86 20.15
CA GLY A 144 -9.37 39.73 19.46
C GLY A 144 -10.79 39.17 19.54
N LYS A 145 -10.97 37.87 19.26
CA LYS A 145 -12.27 37.19 19.41
C LYS A 145 -12.79 37.19 20.85
N VAL A 146 -11.91 37.01 21.83
CA VAL A 146 -12.29 37.04 23.25
C VAL A 146 -12.76 38.44 23.65
N PHE A 147 -12.03 39.49 23.24
CA PHE A 147 -12.44 40.88 23.49
C PHE A 147 -13.76 41.23 22.80
N LEU A 148 -14.01 40.68 21.61
CA LEU A 148 -15.23 40.90 20.83
C LEU A 148 -16.36 39.91 21.15
N THR A 149 -16.25 39.11 22.22
CA THR A 149 -17.29 38.12 22.57
C THR A 149 -18.67 38.77 22.69
N GLY A 150 -18.76 39.96 23.30
CA GLY A 150 -20.02 40.68 23.44
C GLY A 150 -20.63 41.17 22.12
N GLU A 151 -19.81 41.65 21.18
CA GLU A 151 -20.28 42.05 19.85
C GLU A 151 -20.67 40.87 18.99
N ILE A 152 -19.88 39.78 19.03
CA ILE A 152 -20.18 38.52 18.34
C ILE A 152 -21.51 37.96 18.85
N GLU A 153 -21.72 37.95 20.17
CA GLU A 153 -22.97 37.49 20.76
C GLU A 153 -24.16 38.38 20.38
N SER A 154 -23.97 39.71 20.41
CA SER A 154 -24.98 40.67 19.97
C SER A 154 -25.38 40.45 18.51
N GLN A 155 -24.41 40.30 17.60
CA GLN A 155 -24.68 40.02 16.19
C GLN A 155 -25.36 38.66 15.97
N ARG A 156 -24.94 37.62 16.70
CA ARG A 156 -25.60 36.31 16.67
C ARG A 156 -27.06 36.42 17.08
N LEU A 157 -27.33 37.11 18.20
CA LEU A 157 -28.69 37.30 18.69
C LEU A 157 -29.52 38.13 17.72
N GLN A 158 -28.96 39.20 17.14
CA GLN A 158 -29.64 39.99 16.10
C GLN A 158 -29.97 39.15 14.87
N HIS A 159 -29.03 38.34 14.38
CA HIS A 159 -29.25 37.44 13.25
C HIS A 159 -30.35 36.42 13.55
N ASN A 160 -30.25 35.71 14.68
CA ASN A 160 -31.22 34.71 15.09
C ASN A 160 -32.61 35.31 15.29
N ASN A 161 -32.70 36.51 15.89
CA ASN A 161 -33.96 37.22 16.04
C ASN A 161 -34.56 37.64 14.69
N ALA A 162 -33.74 38.10 13.75
CA ALA A 162 -34.18 38.47 12.40
C ALA A 162 -34.72 37.24 11.64
N GLN A 163 -34.01 36.11 11.69
CA GLN A 163 -34.44 34.84 11.08
C GLN A 163 -35.74 34.33 11.72
N MET A 164 -35.87 34.44 13.05
CA MET A 164 -37.10 34.09 13.77
C MET A 164 -38.28 34.96 13.33
N GLN A 165 -38.07 36.28 13.21
CA GLN A 165 -39.11 37.19 12.75
C GLN A 165 -39.52 36.90 11.30
N GLN A 166 -38.56 36.59 10.43
CA GLN A 166 -38.84 36.19 9.05
C GLN A 166 -39.66 34.90 8.99
N LEU A 167 -39.32 33.89 9.79
CA LEU A 167 -40.08 32.65 9.87
C LEU A 167 -41.53 32.92 10.33
N LEU A 168 -41.71 33.68 11.41
CA LEU A 168 -43.04 34.04 11.91
C LEU A 168 -43.86 34.81 10.86
N ALA A 169 -43.23 35.75 10.15
CA ALA A 169 -43.88 36.51 9.08
C ALA A 169 -44.28 35.63 7.89
N ASN A 170 -43.41 34.72 7.46
CA ASN A 170 -43.69 33.79 6.36
C ASN A 170 -44.82 32.81 6.71
N THR A 171 -44.81 32.26 7.94
CA THR A 171 -45.88 31.38 8.43
C THR A 171 -47.21 32.14 8.51
N ALA A 172 -47.20 33.36 9.05
CA ALA A 172 -48.40 34.20 9.11
C ALA A 172 -48.95 34.49 7.71
N ARG A 173 -48.08 34.84 6.76
CA ARG A 173 -48.45 35.12 5.37
C ARG A 173 -49.07 33.92 4.66
N ARG A 174 -48.52 32.71 4.85
CA ARG A 174 -49.08 31.46 4.29
C ARG A 174 -50.53 31.26 4.72
N TYR A 175 -50.82 31.46 6.02
CA TYR A 175 -52.17 31.37 6.54
C TYR A 175 -53.07 32.50 6.03
N ASP A 176 -52.56 33.73 5.93
CA ASP A 176 -53.34 34.86 5.40
C ASP A 176 -53.70 34.67 3.92
N GLU A 177 -52.82 34.08 3.12
CA GLU A 177 -53.10 33.72 1.72
C GLU A 177 -54.16 32.62 1.60
N GLN A 178 -54.08 31.57 2.43
CA GLN A 178 -55.12 30.53 2.51
C GLN A 178 -56.47 31.10 2.97
N GLY A 179 -56.46 31.97 3.99
CA GLY A 179 -57.65 32.65 4.49
C GLY A 179 -58.31 33.52 3.43
N LYS A 180 -57.53 34.26 2.63
CA LYS A 180 -58.03 35.05 1.50
C LYS A 180 -58.73 34.17 0.45
N GLN A 181 -58.19 32.98 0.17
CA GLN A 181 -58.81 32.05 -0.77
C GLN A 181 -60.16 31.55 -0.26
N ILE A 182 -60.23 31.12 1.01
CA ILE A 182 -61.50 30.65 1.61
C ILE A 182 -62.53 31.79 1.67
N LEU A 183 -62.12 33.03 1.98
CA LEU A 183 -63.01 34.19 1.97
C LEU A 183 -63.54 34.51 0.57
N ALA A 184 -62.73 34.33 -0.48
CA ALA A 184 -63.17 34.45 -1.86
C ALA A 184 -64.19 33.36 -2.21
N ASP A 185 -63.95 32.12 -1.79
CA ASP A 185 -64.88 31.00 -1.99
C ASP A 185 -66.21 31.22 -1.25
N ILE A 186 -66.18 31.77 -0.03
CA ILE A 186 -67.37 32.17 0.73
C ILE A 186 -68.16 33.21 -0.07
N LYS A 187 -67.50 34.26 -0.56
CA LYS A 187 -68.15 35.31 -1.34
C LYS A 187 -68.80 34.74 -2.61
N GLN A 188 -68.09 33.89 -3.35
CA GLN A 188 -68.62 33.23 -4.54
C GLN A 188 -69.81 32.32 -4.21
N ALA A 189 -69.74 31.57 -3.11
CA ALA A 189 -70.82 30.72 -2.64
C ALA A 189 -72.04 31.52 -2.18
N GLN A 190 -71.84 32.68 -1.56
CA GLN A 190 -72.90 33.62 -1.18
C GLN A 190 -73.59 34.21 -2.42
N GLU A 191 -72.84 34.63 -3.44
CA GLU A 191 -73.39 35.11 -4.71
C GLU A 191 -74.18 34.01 -5.43
N ALA A 192 -73.71 32.77 -5.41
CA ALA A 192 -74.42 31.61 -5.96
C ALA A 192 -75.68 31.26 -5.15
N LEU A 193 -75.63 31.35 -3.82
CA LEU A 193 -76.80 31.17 -2.96
C LEU A 193 -77.87 32.23 -3.27
N GLN A 194 -77.49 33.50 -3.42
CA GLN A 194 -78.41 34.57 -3.77
C GLN A 194 -79.05 34.33 -5.14
N ARG A 195 -78.28 33.90 -6.14
CA ARG A 195 -78.80 33.54 -7.47
C ARG A 195 -79.79 32.37 -7.43
N GLU A 196 -79.54 31.35 -6.60
CA GLU A 196 -80.49 30.24 -6.39
C GLU A 196 -81.78 30.73 -5.73
N ILE A 197 -81.70 31.57 -4.68
CA ILE A 197 -82.88 32.13 -3.99
C ILE A 197 -83.72 33.00 -4.93
N ASP A 198 -83.06 33.79 -5.78
CA ASP A 198 -83.68 34.60 -6.83
C ASP A 198 -84.34 33.76 -7.95
N GLY A 199 -84.10 32.45 -7.98
CA GLY A 199 -84.58 31.53 -9.01
C GLY A 199 -83.83 31.64 -10.36
N LYS A 200 -82.64 32.24 -10.36
CA LYS A 200 -81.83 32.49 -11.58
C LYS A 200 -80.87 31.35 -11.91
N GLU A 201 -80.67 30.41 -10.99
CA GLU A 201 -79.74 29.28 -11.13
C GLU A 201 -80.40 27.99 -10.58
N GLY A 202 -79.98 26.82 -11.08
CA GLY A 202 -80.43 25.52 -10.56
C GLY A 202 -81.94 25.23 -10.76
N SER A 203 -82.70 25.25 -9.66
CA SER A 203 -84.10 24.78 -9.58
C SER A 203 -85.12 25.67 -10.32
N LYS A 204 -84.74 26.88 -10.73
CA LYS A 204 -85.58 27.91 -11.37
C LYS A 204 -86.83 28.33 -10.57
N LYS A 205 -86.95 27.90 -9.32
CA LYS A 205 -88.04 28.25 -8.41
C LYS A 205 -87.51 29.25 -7.39
N LYS A 206 -88.19 30.38 -7.23
CA LYS A 206 -87.85 31.37 -6.19
C LYS A 206 -88.08 30.77 -4.79
N GLY A 207 -87.14 31.02 -3.88
CA GLY A 207 -87.25 30.65 -2.46
C GLY A 207 -86.22 29.63 -1.97
N ILE A 208 -86.39 29.17 -0.73
CA ILE A 208 -85.43 28.32 -0.02
C ILE A 208 -85.73 26.84 -0.30
N GLY A 209 -85.25 26.34 -1.44
CA GLY A 209 -85.30 24.92 -1.81
C GLY A 209 -84.17 24.09 -1.19
N SER A 210 -84.15 22.78 -1.48
CA SER A 210 -83.07 21.86 -1.06
C SER A 210 -81.68 22.31 -1.54
N SER A 211 -81.58 22.83 -2.77
CA SER A 211 -80.34 23.38 -3.33
C SER A 211 -79.83 24.58 -2.54
N ALA A 212 -80.72 25.52 -2.15
CA ALA A 212 -80.35 26.68 -1.34
C ALA A 212 -79.89 26.25 0.07
N LYS A 213 -80.54 25.25 0.69
CA LYS A 213 -80.10 24.68 1.97
C LYS A 213 -78.72 24.05 1.88
N ASN A 214 -78.44 23.29 0.82
CA ASN A 214 -77.12 22.68 0.61
C ASN A 214 -76.02 23.74 0.46
N ARG A 215 -76.29 24.84 -0.28
CA ARG A 215 -75.36 25.97 -0.42
C ARG A 215 -75.14 26.71 0.90
N ALA A 216 -76.18 26.94 1.68
CA ALA A 216 -76.06 27.54 3.01
C ALA A 216 -75.22 26.66 3.97
N SER A 217 -75.44 25.34 3.96
CA SER A 217 -74.59 24.40 4.71
C SER A 217 -73.14 24.38 4.23
N TYR A 218 -72.89 24.59 2.94
CA TYR A 218 -71.53 24.73 2.40
C TYR A 218 -70.85 26.01 2.87
N ILE A 219 -71.54 27.15 2.86
CA ILE A 219 -71.03 28.43 3.41
C ILE A 219 -70.68 28.26 4.89
N ALA A 220 -71.57 27.66 5.70
CA ALA A 220 -71.30 27.41 7.12
C ALA A 220 -70.05 26.52 7.34
N LYS A 221 -69.81 25.54 6.45
CA LYS A 221 -68.58 24.72 6.48
C LYS A 221 -67.33 25.55 6.14
N LEU A 222 -67.40 26.45 5.17
CA LEU A 222 -66.29 27.35 4.82
C LEU A 222 -66.00 28.33 5.97
N GLU A 223 -67.03 28.90 6.60
CA GLU A 223 -66.88 29.78 7.77
C GLU A 223 -66.23 29.04 8.96
N ALA A 224 -66.64 27.81 9.24
CA ALA A 224 -65.98 26.96 10.24
C ALA A 224 -64.52 26.64 9.86
N SER A 225 -64.22 26.54 8.57
CA SER A 225 -62.86 26.33 8.06
C SER A 225 -61.98 27.57 8.31
N VAL A 226 -62.52 28.79 8.16
CA VAL A 226 -61.80 30.04 8.52
C VAL A 226 -61.44 30.06 10.01
N GLN A 227 -62.40 29.75 10.89
CA GLN A 227 -62.15 29.71 12.34
C GLN A 227 -61.09 28.67 12.73
N THR A 228 -61.15 27.50 12.09
CA THR A 228 -60.16 26.42 12.28
C THR A 228 -58.78 26.89 11.81
N LEU A 229 -58.72 27.59 10.66
CA LEU A 229 -57.48 28.12 10.10
C LEU A 229 -56.86 29.20 10.99
N GLU A 230 -57.65 30.10 11.57
CA GLU A 230 -57.16 31.10 12.54
C GLU A 230 -56.63 30.46 13.83
N THR A 231 -57.30 29.42 14.32
CA THR A 231 -56.87 28.69 15.52
C THR A 231 -55.57 27.95 15.25
N ASN A 232 -55.45 27.32 14.07
CA ASN A 232 -54.21 26.67 13.63
C ASN A 232 -53.07 27.67 13.44
N LYS A 233 -53.34 28.84 12.83
CA LYS A 233 -52.36 29.94 12.71
C LYS A 233 -51.81 30.34 14.06
N LYS A 234 -52.68 30.63 15.04
CA LYS A 234 -52.25 31.02 16.40
C LYS A 234 -51.43 29.91 17.06
N ARG A 235 -51.93 28.67 16.99
CA ARG A 235 -51.26 27.50 17.58
C ARG A 235 -49.88 27.28 16.99
N GLU A 236 -49.71 27.37 15.67
CA GLU A 236 -48.41 27.18 15.02
C GLU A 236 -47.45 28.34 15.32
N LEU A 237 -47.92 29.60 15.29
CA LEU A 237 -47.08 30.75 15.64
C LEU A 237 -46.61 30.70 17.10
N ASP A 238 -47.47 30.28 18.03
CA ASP A 238 -47.10 30.13 19.43
C ASP A 238 -46.17 28.92 19.63
N ALA A 239 -46.41 27.81 18.92
CA ALA A 239 -45.51 26.67 18.93
C ALA A 239 -44.10 27.07 18.46
N ILE A 240 -43.97 27.84 17.36
CA ILE A 240 -42.68 28.33 16.85
C ILE A 240 -41.97 29.18 17.91
N LYS A 241 -42.68 30.09 18.60
CA LYS A 241 -42.08 30.96 19.63
C LYS A 241 -41.56 30.20 20.85
N THR A 242 -42.20 29.11 21.22
CA THR A 242 -41.84 28.32 22.41
C THR A 242 -40.87 27.17 22.13
N MET A 243 -40.62 26.87 20.85
CA MET A 243 -39.85 25.69 20.45
C MET A 243 -38.34 25.88 20.74
N PRO A 244 -37.65 24.86 21.29
CA PRO A 244 -36.21 24.90 21.46
C PRO A 244 -35.49 25.08 20.12
N PRO A 245 -34.37 25.83 20.06
CA PRO A 245 -33.64 26.08 18.82
C PRO A 245 -33.28 24.83 18.01
N ALA A 246 -32.91 23.74 18.70
CA ALA A 246 -32.53 22.47 18.07
C ALA A 246 -33.70 21.77 17.36
N GLU A 247 -34.92 21.92 17.86
CA GLU A 247 -36.13 21.39 17.20
C GLU A 247 -36.55 22.29 16.04
N LEU A 248 -36.37 23.61 16.22
CA LEU A 248 -36.68 24.63 15.23
C LEU A 248 -35.86 24.45 13.95
N LEU A 249 -34.56 24.16 14.10
CA LEU A 249 -33.64 23.83 13.00
C LEU A 249 -34.00 22.52 12.26
N LYS A 250 -34.62 21.56 12.95
CA LYS A 250 -35.05 20.29 12.32
C LYS A 250 -36.34 20.45 11.53
N GLN A 251 -37.25 21.29 12.02
CA GLN A 251 -38.58 21.45 11.41
C GLN A 251 -38.63 22.54 10.34
N TYR A 252 -37.81 23.59 10.47
CA TYR A 252 -37.83 24.75 9.58
C TYR A 252 -36.46 24.99 8.97
N PRO A 253 -36.37 25.25 7.66
CA PRO A 253 -35.12 25.56 6.98
C PRO A 253 -34.70 27.01 7.25
N ILE A 254 -34.35 27.33 8.50
CA ILE A 254 -33.83 28.64 8.88
C ILE A 254 -32.32 28.57 9.10
N ASP A 255 -31.61 29.64 8.75
CA ASP A 255 -30.18 29.77 9.04
C ASP A 255 -30.02 30.25 10.50
N TYR A 256 -30.16 29.33 11.46
CA TYR A 256 -30.02 29.66 12.88
C TYR A 256 -28.57 29.43 13.32
N PHE A 257 -27.95 30.47 13.87
CA PHE A 257 -26.58 30.41 14.35
C PHE A 257 -26.56 29.80 15.77
N GLU A 258 -26.21 28.53 15.84
CA GLU A 258 -25.80 27.90 17.09
C GLU A 258 -24.48 28.52 17.61
N ASP A 259 -24.29 28.52 18.92
CA ASP A 259 -23.07 29.02 19.55
C ASP A 259 -21.89 28.07 19.34
N THR A 260 -21.38 28.07 18.12
CA THR A 260 -20.25 27.25 17.70
C THR A 260 -19.07 28.13 17.31
N PHE A 261 -17.86 27.60 17.44
CA PHE A 261 -16.66 28.35 17.06
C PHE A 261 -16.66 28.75 15.57
N ALA A 262 -17.12 27.88 14.68
CA ALA A 262 -17.21 28.18 13.24
C ALA A 262 -18.14 29.38 12.97
N VAL A 263 -19.25 29.49 13.70
CA VAL A 263 -20.16 30.63 13.64
C VAL A 263 -19.49 31.88 14.22
N ARG A 264 -18.84 31.79 15.39
CA ARG A 264 -18.12 32.92 15.99
C ARG A 264 -17.00 33.43 15.07
N ASP A 265 -16.28 32.53 14.40
CA ASP A 265 -15.25 32.87 13.43
C ASP A 265 -15.84 33.53 12.18
N ARG A 266 -16.97 33.01 11.67
CA ARG A 266 -17.69 33.63 10.55
C ARG A 266 -18.19 35.03 10.90
N LEU A 267 -18.77 35.21 12.09
CA LEU A 267 -19.22 36.51 12.59
C LEU A 267 -18.05 37.46 12.82
N TYR A 268 -16.93 36.96 13.35
CA TYR A 268 -15.68 37.72 13.48
C TYR A 268 -15.14 38.18 12.12
N GLN A 269 -15.15 37.29 11.11
CA GLN A 269 -14.77 37.64 9.74
C GLN A 269 -15.72 38.67 9.12
N GLN A 270 -17.01 38.63 9.46
CA GLN A 270 -17.99 39.63 9.04
C GLN A 270 -17.85 40.98 9.77
N LEU A 271 -17.43 40.97 11.03
CA LEU A 271 -17.08 42.18 11.79
C LEU A 271 -15.81 42.82 11.24
N SER A 272 -14.85 42.00 10.81
CA SER A 272 -13.55 42.43 10.27
C SER A 272 -13.54 42.74 8.78
N LYS A 273 -14.71 43.00 8.14
CA LYS A 273 -14.91 43.33 6.70
C LYS A 273 -13.80 44.21 6.07
N GLY A 274 -12.66 43.61 5.75
CA GLY A 274 -11.48 44.24 5.15
C GLY A 274 -10.54 44.99 6.11
N GLN A 275 -10.79 45.05 7.41
CA GLN A 275 -9.89 45.70 8.39
C GLN A 275 -9.71 44.82 9.62
N THR A 276 -8.46 44.71 10.09
CA THR A 276 -8.13 44.09 11.37
C THR A 276 -8.87 44.82 12.49
N PRO A 277 -9.66 44.12 13.33
CA PRO A 277 -10.34 44.75 14.45
C PRO A 277 -9.32 45.44 15.35
N LYS A 278 -9.67 46.61 15.91
CA LYS A 278 -8.77 47.39 16.76
C LYS A 278 -8.32 46.60 17.99
N GLU A 279 -9.17 45.70 18.47
CA GLU A 279 -8.92 44.80 19.59
C GLU A 279 -7.86 43.75 19.24
N GLU A 280 -7.87 43.24 18.02
CA GLU A 280 -6.84 42.33 17.51
C GLU A 280 -5.51 43.09 17.33
N GLU A 281 -5.54 44.27 16.73
CA GLU A 281 -4.35 45.13 16.59
C GLU A 281 -3.76 45.47 17.96
N PHE A 282 -4.61 45.80 18.93
CA PHE A 282 -4.19 46.04 20.31
C PHE A 282 -3.55 44.79 20.92
N ALA A 283 -4.12 43.60 20.73
CA ALA A 283 -3.54 42.36 21.20
C ALA A 283 -2.17 42.08 20.56
N ARG A 284 -2.03 42.29 19.25
CA ARG A 284 -0.75 42.16 18.52
C ARG A 284 0.28 43.15 19.07
N LEU A 285 -0.09 44.41 19.22
CA LEU A 285 0.77 45.47 19.77
C LEU A 285 1.16 45.17 21.22
N LEU A 286 0.25 44.65 22.04
CA LEU A 286 0.52 44.28 23.42
C LEU A 286 1.55 43.15 23.50
N ILE A 287 1.39 42.08 22.70
CA ILE A 287 2.34 40.96 22.65
C ILE A 287 3.71 41.44 22.17
N ILE A 288 3.75 42.25 21.10
CA ILE A 288 5.00 42.84 20.58
C ILE A 288 5.65 43.73 21.63
N ALA A 289 4.88 44.59 22.31
CA ALA A 289 5.38 45.51 23.32
C ALA A 289 5.96 44.74 24.52
N LEU A 290 5.25 43.74 25.04
CA LEU A 290 5.73 42.93 26.16
C LEU A 290 7.01 42.17 25.80
N CYS A 291 7.07 41.57 24.61
CA CYS A 291 8.29 40.91 24.12
C CYS A 291 9.43 41.92 23.96
N THR A 292 9.16 43.09 23.37
CA THR A 292 10.17 44.14 23.15
C THR A 292 10.71 44.67 24.47
N ILE A 293 9.84 44.92 25.45
CA ILE A 293 10.24 45.35 26.81
C ILE A 293 11.13 44.28 27.44
N MET A 294 10.75 43.00 27.37
CA MET A 294 11.56 41.91 27.92
C MET A 294 12.94 41.83 27.25
N LEU A 295 12.99 41.96 25.92
CA LEU A 295 14.25 41.96 25.16
C LEU A 295 15.12 43.17 25.51
N LEU A 296 14.54 44.37 25.58
CA LEU A 296 15.27 45.59 25.95
C LEU A 296 15.86 45.48 27.36
N LEU A 297 15.07 44.97 28.31
CA LEU A 297 15.56 44.71 29.66
C LEU A 297 16.72 43.70 29.63
N LYS A 298 16.61 42.61 28.86
CA LYS A 298 17.68 41.61 28.77
C LYS A 298 18.94 42.13 28.05
N LEU A 299 18.81 42.98 27.04
CA LEU A 299 19.93 43.57 26.30
C LEU A 299 20.65 44.67 27.09
N GLN A 300 19.94 45.33 28.01
CA GLN A 300 20.49 46.35 28.90
C GLN A 300 20.39 45.94 30.38
N PRO A 301 20.96 44.78 30.78
CA PRO A 301 20.89 44.39 32.17
C PRO A 301 21.79 45.33 32.97
N ASN A 302 21.26 45.83 34.09
CA ASN A 302 22.04 46.60 35.05
C ASN A 302 23.28 45.76 35.46
N LYS A 303 24.43 46.41 35.69
CA LYS A 303 25.66 45.73 36.12
C LYS A 303 25.43 44.77 37.29
N GLY A 304 24.55 45.15 38.22
CA GLY A 304 24.17 44.29 39.34
C GLY A 304 23.48 42.97 38.95
N VAL A 305 22.70 42.96 37.86
CA VAL A 305 22.06 41.74 37.33
C VAL A 305 23.11 40.82 36.70
N LYS A 306 24.04 41.39 35.92
CA LYS A 306 25.16 40.63 35.33
C LYS A 306 25.99 39.96 36.43
N LEU A 307 26.29 40.71 37.47
CA LEU A 307 27.03 40.24 38.63
C LEU A 307 26.29 39.13 39.38
N TYR A 308 24.96 39.28 39.54
CA TYR A 308 24.13 38.30 40.25
C TYR A 308 24.06 36.96 39.52
N TYR A 309 23.97 36.95 38.19
CA TYR A 309 23.90 35.73 37.39
C TYR A 309 25.26 35.17 36.94
N ASN A 310 26.38 35.81 37.33
CA ASN A 310 27.68 35.25 37.04
C ASN A 310 27.92 34.01 37.92
N GLU A 311 27.83 32.83 37.31
CA GLU A 311 27.94 31.52 37.98
C GLU A 311 29.28 31.36 38.69
N GLU A 312 30.37 31.77 38.05
CA GLU A 312 31.73 31.66 38.58
C GLU A 312 31.94 32.58 39.79
N LEU A 313 31.40 33.80 39.74
CA LEU A 313 31.45 34.77 40.82
C LEU A 313 30.61 34.32 42.02
N GLN A 314 29.42 33.75 41.77
CA GLN A 314 28.59 33.15 42.82
C GLN A 314 29.29 31.96 43.48
N ALA A 315 29.93 31.09 42.69
CA ALA A 315 30.74 29.99 43.21
C ALA A 315 31.93 30.50 44.05
N CYS A 316 32.63 31.54 43.58
CA CYS A 316 33.72 32.15 44.32
C CYS A 316 33.23 32.83 45.60
N TYR A 317 32.06 33.47 45.58
CA TYR A 317 31.46 34.08 46.76
C TYR A 317 31.05 33.03 47.81
N ASN A 318 30.50 31.90 47.36
CA ASN A 318 30.24 30.76 48.26
C ASN A 318 31.53 30.19 48.86
N ALA A 319 32.60 30.10 48.08
CA ALA A 319 33.91 29.70 48.58
C ALA A 319 34.52 30.73 49.54
N TYR A 320 34.27 32.03 49.32
CA TYR A 320 34.61 33.11 50.25
C TYR A 320 33.86 32.94 51.58
N LEU A 321 32.55 32.65 51.55
CA LEU A 321 31.76 32.35 52.76
C LEU A 321 32.29 31.09 53.48
N GLY A 322 32.83 30.12 52.73
CA GLY A 322 33.56 28.96 53.26
C GLY A 322 35.00 29.23 53.73
N GLY A 323 35.45 30.50 53.68
CA GLY A 323 36.76 30.94 54.20
C GLY A 323 37.91 30.94 53.20
N LYS A 324 37.75 30.39 51.99
CA LYS A 324 38.85 30.20 51.01
C LYS A 324 39.49 31.52 50.57
N TYR A 325 38.68 32.57 50.40
CA TYR A 325 39.13 33.90 49.98
C TYR A 325 39.05 34.95 51.10
N SER A 326 38.92 34.51 52.36
CA SER A 326 38.75 35.44 53.49
C SER A 326 39.92 36.42 53.65
N HIS A 327 41.14 36.01 53.27
CA HIS A 327 42.34 36.83 53.32
C HIS A 327 42.35 37.99 52.32
N LEU A 328 41.54 37.93 51.25
CA LEU A 328 41.46 38.98 50.23
C LEU A 328 40.55 40.16 50.65
N PHE A 329 39.76 40.00 51.72
CA PHE A 329 38.73 40.98 52.09
C PHE A 329 38.75 41.31 53.59
N THR A 330 38.75 42.60 53.91
CA THR A 330 38.62 43.09 55.30
C THR A 330 37.14 43.29 55.65
N GLY A 331 36.41 42.18 55.85
CA GLY A 331 34.97 42.19 56.16
C GLY A 331 34.11 41.67 55.01
N LYS A 332 32.78 41.91 55.08
CA LYS A 332 31.83 41.51 54.03
C LYS A 332 31.91 42.50 52.85
N PRO A 333 32.47 42.11 51.69
CA PRO A 333 32.63 43.02 50.57
C PRO A 333 31.29 43.33 49.92
N SER A 334 31.17 44.54 49.36
CA SER A 334 30.04 44.83 48.47
C SER A 334 30.14 43.97 47.20
N PRO A 335 29.02 43.68 46.50
CA PRO A 335 29.06 42.80 45.33
C PRO A 335 30.04 43.27 44.24
N PHE A 336 30.13 44.58 43.98
CA PHE A 336 31.08 45.16 43.03
C PHE A 336 32.54 45.11 43.52
N GLU A 337 32.75 45.29 44.81
CA GLU A 337 34.09 45.19 45.40
C GLU A 337 34.59 43.75 45.35
N PHE A 338 33.71 42.78 45.61
CA PHE A 338 34.01 41.37 45.50
C PHE A 338 34.47 40.99 44.09
N GLU A 339 33.72 41.39 43.07
CA GLU A 339 34.10 41.21 41.66
C GLU A 339 35.44 41.87 41.35
N ARG A 340 35.62 43.15 41.69
CA ARG A 340 36.85 43.90 41.35
C ARG A 340 38.10 43.25 41.94
N VAL A 341 38.08 42.88 43.22
CA VAL A 341 39.23 42.25 43.90
C VAL A 341 39.50 40.86 43.34
N LEU A 342 38.45 40.08 43.06
CA LEU A 342 38.58 38.74 42.54
C LEU A 342 39.14 38.74 41.10
N TYR A 343 38.67 39.65 40.24
CA TYR A 343 39.23 39.82 38.89
C TYR A 343 40.70 40.24 38.91
N ALA A 344 41.09 41.14 39.81
CA ALA A 344 42.50 41.51 39.99
C ALA A 344 43.35 40.31 40.43
N PHE A 345 42.86 39.51 41.38
CA PHE A 345 43.54 38.29 41.82
C PHE A 345 43.72 37.26 40.69
N TYR A 346 42.69 37.04 39.87
CA TYR A 346 42.77 36.11 38.74
C TYR A 346 43.54 36.65 37.53
N SER A 347 43.55 37.97 37.29
CA SER A 347 44.38 38.54 36.22
C SER A 347 45.86 38.31 36.51
N ASP A 348 46.27 38.50 37.75
CA ASP A 348 47.66 38.29 38.18
C ASP A 348 48.03 36.80 38.04
N ALA A 349 47.17 35.89 38.51
CA ALA A 349 47.38 34.45 38.36
C ALA A 349 47.37 33.97 36.89
N GLN A 350 46.63 34.62 35.99
CA GLN A 350 46.63 34.30 34.56
C GLN A 350 47.87 34.82 33.84
N GLU A 351 48.47 35.93 34.27
CA GLU A 351 49.75 36.38 33.74
C GLU A 351 50.87 35.39 34.07
N ASP A 352 50.88 34.85 35.29
CA ASP A 352 51.81 33.80 35.71
C ASP A 352 51.65 32.51 34.87
N ASP A 353 50.42 32.06 34.61
CA ASP A 353 50.14 30.88 33.77
C ASP A 353 50.50 31.12 32.29
N LYS A 354 50.28 32.33 31.76
CA LYS A 354 50.71 32.68 30.40
C LYS A 354 52.23 32.68 30.28
N GLN A 355 52.95 33.20 31.28
CA GLN A 355 54.40 33.14 31.32
C GLN A 355 54.90 31.68 31.39
N LEU A 356 54.25 30.84 32.21
CA LEU A 356 54.56 29.42 32.28
C LEU A 356 54.34 28.70 30.94
N LYS A 357 53.22 28.95 30.26
CA LYS A 357 52.91 28.39 28.93
C LYS A 357 53.83 28.92 27.84
N HIS A 358 54.21 30.19 27.88
CA HIS A 358 55.21 30.75 26.96
C HIS A 358 56.56 30.05 27.13
N ASN A 359 56.97 29.81 28.38
CA ASN A 359 58.19 29.07 28.70
C ASN A 359 58.10 27.59 28.28
N GLN A 360 56.93 26.96 28.38
CA GLN A 360 56.70 25.60 27.88
C GLN A 360 56.68 25.55 26.35
N ALA A 361 56.08 26.52 25.67
CA ALA A 361 56.07 26.62 24.21
C ALA A 361 57.49 26.86 23.67
N LEU A 362 58.32 27.65 24.35
CA LEU A 362 59.74 27.80 24.02
C LEU A 362 60.50 26.47 24.11
N LYS A 363 60.22 25.65 25.13
CA LYS A 363 60.78 24.29 25.23
C LYS A 363 60.31 23.38 24.10
N GLN A 364 59.01 23.40 23.78
CA GLN A 364 58.45 22.62 22.68
C GLN A 364 58.98 23.07 21.31
N CYS A 365 59.20 24.36 21.09
CA CYS A 365 59.85 24.86 19.87
C CYS A 365 61.29 24.35 19.75
N ALA A 366 62.05 24.32 20.85
CA ALA A 366 63.41 23.77 20.86
C ALA A 366 63.41 22.26 20.55
N GLU A 367 62.50 21.49 21.15
CA GLU A 367 62.31 20.06 20.86
C GLU A 367 61.85 19.83 19.40
N MET A 368 60.99 20.70 18.87
CA MET A 368 60.52 20.61 17.48
C MET A 368 61.62 20.98 16.47
N GLU A 369 62.50 21.93 16.77
CA GLU A 369 63.67 22.22 15.94
C GLU A 369 64.64 21.04 15.87
N GLU A 370 64.79 20.30 16.97
CA GLU A 370 65.57 19.06 17.02
C GLU A 370 64.92 17.95 16.18
N ALA A 371 63.60 17.77 16.30
CA ALA A 371 62.84 16.84 15.48
C ALA A 371 62.86 17.20 13.98
N ILE A 372 62.80 18.48 13.62
CA ILE A 372 62.94 18.96 12.23
C ILE A 372 64.32 18.62 11.68
N ARG A 373 65.37 18.69 12.52
CA ARG A 373 66.73 18.34 12.12
C ARG A 373 66.85 16.83 11.86
N GLU A 374 66.20 15.98 12.65
CA GLU A 374 66.09 14.54 12.37
C GLU A 374 65.27 14.23 11.11
N LEU A 375 64.13 14.90 10.93
CA LEU A 375 63.24 14.70 9.79
C LEU A 375 63.90 15.13 8.48
N LYS A 376 64.74 16.17 8.52
CA LYS A 376 65.59 16.56 7.38
C LYS A 376 66.60 15.48 7.00
N ASN A 377 67.16 14.78 7.98
CA ASN A 377 68.07 13.65 7.72
C ASN A 377 67.32 12.45 7.10
N ILE A 378 66.09 12.19 7.55
CA ILE A 378 65.22 11.15 6.98
C ILE A 378 64.80 11.51 5.55
N MET A 379 64.44 12.78 5.29
CA MET A 379 64.09 13.25 3.93
C MET A 379 65.23 13.05 2.93
N VAL A 380 66.48 13.28 3.34
CA VAL A 380 67.65 13.01 2.47
C VAL A 380 67.78 11.52 2.16
N ALA A 381 67.52 10.64 3.14
CA ALA A 381 67.50 9.20 2.91
C ALA A 381 66.35 8.76 2.00
N GLU A 382 65.17 9.37 2.15
CA GLU A 382 64.00 9.08 1.34
C GLU A 382 64.17 9.60 -0.11
N GLN A 383 64.80 10.75 -0.30
CA GLN A 383 65.12 11.30 -1.62
C GLN A 383 66.05 10.37 -2.41
N ASN A 384 66.98 9.70 -1.71
CA ASN A 384 67.83 8.66 -2.30
C ASN A 384 67.02 7.40 -2.66
N MET A 385 66.05 6.98 -1.83
CA MET A 385 65.14 5.88 -2.20
C MET A 385 64.22 6.23 -3.37
N LEU A 386 63.77 7.48 -3.46
CA LEU A 386 62.90 7.98 -4.53
C LEU A 386 63.64 8.04 -5.87
N ALA A 387 64.95 8.33 -5.86
CA ALA A 387 65.80 8.21 -7.04
C ALA A 387 65.87 6.76 -7.55
N THR A 388 65.99 5.79 -6.63
CA THR A 388 65.97 4.35 -6.95
C THR A 388 64.59 3.90 -7.45
N GLN A 389 63.51 4.39 -6.85
CA GLN A 389 62.15 4.11 -7.30
C GLN A 389 61.86 4.70 -8.68
N LYS A 390 62.34 5.91 -8.99
CA LYS A 390 62.20 6.51 -10.34
C LYS A 390 62.90 5.67 -11.41
N ALA A 391 64.05 5.08 -11.11
CA ALA A 391 64.72 4.15 -12.02
C ALA A 391 63.89 2.88 -12.27
N ASN A 392 63.27 2.33 -11.23
CA ASN A 392 62.38 1.17 -11.35
C ASN A 392 61.07 1.51 -12.08
N LEU A 393 60.56 2.74 -11.90
CA LEU A 393 59.33 3.23 -12.51
C LEU A 393 59.50 3.48 -14.01
N ALA A 394 60.69 3.94 -14.44
CA ALA A 394 61.03 4.04 -15.86
C ALA A 394 61.06 2.67 -16.54
N ALA A 395 61.53 1.62 -15.84
CA ALA A 395 61.48 0.24 -16.34
C ALA A 395 60.05 -0.30 -16.44
N THR A 396 59.18 -0.01 -15.46
CA THR A 396 57.76 -0.40 -15.52
C THR A 396 56.95 0.42 -16.52
N GLN A 397 57.32 1.66 -16.80
CA GLN A 397 56.69 2.49 -17.84
C GLN A 397 57.00 1.99 -19.25
N ALA A 398 58.19 1.44 -19.48
CA ALA A 398 58.53 0.78 -20.75
C ALA A 398 57.68 -0.49 -20.96
N GLU A 399 57.43 -1.25 -19.89
CA GLU A 399 56.57 -2.44 -19.90
C GLU A 399 55.08 -2.08 -20.04
N GLN A 400 54.64 -0.96 -19.45
CA GLN A 400 53.28 -0.43 -19.63
C GLN A 400 53.04 0.12 -21.05
N ALA A 401 54.06 0.68 -21.72
CA ALA A 401 53.94 1.12 -23.11
C ALA A 401 53.66 -0.05 -24.06
N ASP A 402 54.31 -1.20 -23.83
CA ASP A 402 54.09 -2.44 -24.58
C ASP A 402 52.69 -3.04 -24.32
N LEU A 403 52.23 -2.99 -23.07
CA LEU A 403 50.86 -3.39 -22.69
C LEU A 403 49.77 -2.43 -23.21
N THR A 404 50.05 -1.14 -23.35
CA THR A 404 49.08 -0.17 -23.92
C THR A 404 48.94 -0.32 -25.43
N GLU A 405 49.99 -0.73 -26.13
CA GLU A 405 49.90 -1.09 -27.54
C GLU A 405 49.03 -2.35 -27.75
N GLN A 406 49.18 -3.35 -26.89
CA GLN A 406 48.33 -4.55 -26.89
C GLN A 406 46.88 -4.25 -26.51
N LEU A 407 46.63 -3.36 -25.55
CA LEU A 407 45.29 -2.88 -25.21
C LEU A 407 44.64 -2.07 -26.32
N GLY A 408 45.40 -1.25 -27.05
CA GLY A 408 44.90 -0.51 -28.21
C GLY A 408 44.42 -1.43 -29.35
N GLN A 409 45.10 -2.56 -29.56
CA GLN A 409 44.66 -3.60 -30.51
C GLN A 409 43.39 -4.31 -30.01
N LEU A 410 43.27 -4.54 -28.70
CA LEU A 410 42.10 -5.16 -28.07
C LEU A 410 40.87 -4.24 -28.05
N GLU A 411 41.06 -2.94 -27.80
CA GLU A 411 40.01 -1.92 -27.83
C GLU A 411 39.49 -1.69 -29.25
N GLY A 412 40.36 -1.74 -30.27
CA GLY A 412 39.94 -1.74 -31.68
C GLY A 412 39.06 -2.96 -32.02
N ALA A 413 39.42 -4.14 -31.53
CA ALA A 413 38.58 -5.34 -31.68
C ALA A 413 37.25 -5.24 -30.91
N HIS A 414 37.27 -4.64 -29.72
CA HIS A 414 36.08 -4.44 -28.89
C HIS A 414 35.12 -3.40 -29.48
N GLN A 415 35.62 -2.31 -30.06
CA GLN A 415 34.79 -1.32 -30.75
C GLN A 415 34.14 -1.88 -32.01
N ASN A 416 34.85 -2.73 -32.77
CA ASN A 416 34.26 -3.44 -33.90
C ASN A 416 33.15 -4.42 -33.46
N LEU A 417 33.34 -5.08 -32.32
CA LEU A 417 32.35 -5.99 -31.73
C LEU A 417 31.14 -5.23 -31.15
N LEU A 418 31.35 -4.06 -30.56
CA LEU A 418 30.28 -3.15 -30.10
C LEU A 418 29.48 -2.57 -31.27
N ALA A 419 30.14 -2.17 -32.36
CA ALA A 419 29.45 -1.70 -33.57
C ALA A 419 28.61 -2.82 -34.20
N ALA A 420 29.13 -4.05 -34.25
CA ALA A 420 28.37 -5.22 -34.69
C ALA A 420 27.21 -5.56 -33.75
N HIS A 421 27.39 -5.40 -32.43
CA HIS A 421 26.34 -5.65 -31.45
C HIS A 421 25.23 -4.59 -31.49
N GLN A 422 25.59 -3.33 -31.72
CA GLN A 422 24.64 -2.22 -31.90
C GLN A 422 23.89 -2.32 -33.24
N ALA A 423 24.55 -2.79 -34.31
CA ALA A 423 23.88 -3.13 -35.56
C ALA A 423 22.88 -4.27 -35.37
N ASN A 424 23.26 -5.33 -34.65
CA ASN A 424 22.37 -6.44 -34.30
C ASN A 424 21.21 -6.02 -33.38
N GLN A 425 21.43 -5.09 -32.44
CA GLN A 425 20.35 -4.56 -31.59
C GLN A 425 19.41 -3.63 -32.38
N ALA A 426 19.94 -2.84 -33.33
CA ALA A 426 19.12 -2.05 -34.22
C ALA A 426 18.25 -2.95 -35.11
N GLU A 427 18.81 -4.04 -35.63
CA GLU A 427 18.10 -5.04 -36.42
C GLU A 427 17.06 -5.80 -35.58
N GLN A 428 17.40 -6.20 -34.34
CA GLN A 428 16.44 -6.77 -33.39
C GLN A 428 15.31 -5.79 -33.04
N SER A 429 15.60 -4.49 -32.88
CA SER A 429 14.56 -3.49 -32.61
C SER A 429 13.64 -3.27 -33.82
N GLN A 430 14.17 -3.36 -35.04
CA GLN A 430 13.36 -3.33 -36.26
C GLN A 430 12.50 -4.59 -36.40
N ILE A 431 13.06 -5.77 -36.09
CA ILE A 431 12.31 -7.03 -36.05
C ILE A 431 11.21 -6.99 -34.98
N GLU A 432 11.48 -6.44 -33.79
CA GLU A 432 10.52 -6.35 -32.71
C GLU A 432 9.40 -5.32 -33.01
N GLN A 433 9.73 -4.22 -33.70
CA GLN A 433 8.73 -3.30 -34.25
C GLN A 433 7.91 -3.94 -35.37
N HIS A 434 8.53 -4.77 -36.21
CA HIS A 434 7.84 -5.53 -37.25
C HIS A 434 6.92 -6.60 -36.66
N ILE A 435 7.35 -7.29 -35.59
CA ILE A 435 6.54 -8.25 -34.82
C ILE A 435 5.37 -7.53 -34.14
N LYS A 436 5.57 -6.33 -33.57
CA LYS A 436 4.47 -5.53 -32.99
C LYS A 436 3.49 -5.05 -34.05
N GLN A 437 3.96 -4.66 -35.24
CA GLN A 437 3.08 -4.33 -36.36
C GLN A 437 2.33 -5.55 -36.91
N LEU A 438 2.97 -6.72 -36.95
CA LEU A 438 2.34 -7.99 -37.31
C LEU A 438 1.35 -8.47 -36.25
N HIS A 439 1.62 -8.22 -34.97
CA HIS A 439 0.71 -8.53 -33.86
C HIS A 439 -0.51 -7.60 -33.84
N LEU A 440 -0.34 -6.31 -34.16
CA LEU A 440 -1.45 -5.38 -34.33
C LEU A 440 -2.27 -5.68 -35.59
N LYS A 441 -1.62 -6.09 -36.69
CA LYS A 441 -2.32 -6.59 -37.89
C LYS A 441 -3.02 -7.91 -37.62
N SER A 442 -2.42 -8.83 -36.86
CA SER A 442 -3.06 -10.09 -36.50
C SER A 442 -4.25 -9.85 -35.58
N GLN A 443 -4.16 -8.97 -34.58
CA GLN A 443 -5.29 -8.60 -33.71
C GLN A 443 -6.43 -7.90 -34.47
N ALA A 444 -6.14 -7.06 -35.46
CA ALA A 444 -7.15 -6.47 -36.34
C ALA A 444 -7.84 -7.55 -37.21
N ILE A 445 -7.09 -8.55 -37.67
CA ILE A 445 -7.62 -9.70 -38.42
C ILE A 445 -8.41 -10.65 -37.49
N THR A 446 -7.99 -10.87 -36.24
CA THR A 446 -8.74 -11.70 -35.27
C THR A 446 -10.06 -11.04 -34.87
N PHE A 447 -10.10 -9.71 -34.79
CA PHE A 447 -11.34 -8.95 -34.55
C PHE A 447 -12.31 -9.03 -35.75
N GLU A 448 -11.82 -8.92 -37.00
CA GLU A 448 -12.62 -9.13 -38.21
C GLU A 448 -13.08 -10.60 -38.39
N ILE A 449 -12.30 -11.58 -37.90
CA ILE A 449 -12.66 -13.01 -37.89
C ILE A 449 -13.67 -13.32 -36.78
N GLU A 450 -13.59 -12.70 -35.61
CA GLU A 450 -14.57 -12.85 -34.52
C GLU A 450 -15.93 -12.21 -34.84
N GLU A 451 -15.93 -11.11 -35.60
CA GLU A 451 -17.16 -10.45 -36.09
C GLU A 451 -17.82 -11.22 -37.26
N ARG A 452 -17.03 -11.87 -38.13
CA ARG A 452 -17.52 -12.84 -39.13
C ARG A 452 -17.92 -14.19 -38.52
N ALA A 453 -17.30 -14.61 -37.42
CA ALA A 453 -17.66 -15.84 -36.70
C ALA A 453 -18.98 -15.68 -35.92
N ARG A 454 -19.27 -14.51 -35.34
CA ARG A 454 -20.58 -14.24 -34.71
C ARG A 454 -21.76 -14.24 -35.69
N LEU A 455 -21.58 -13.76 -36.92
CA LEU A 455 -22.63 -13.79 -37.96
C LEU A 455 -22.71 -15.12 -38.72
N GLY A 456 -21.75 -16.03 -38.51
CA GLY A 456 -21.75 -17.39 -39.08
C GLY A 456 -22.12 -18.51 -38.09
N PHE A 457 -22.08 -18.26 -36.78
CA PHE A 457 -22.39 -19.26 -35.74
C PHE A 457 -23.90 -19.40 -35.49
N ASP A 458 -24.67 -18.31 -35.64
CA ASP A 458 -26.13 -18.35 -35.50
C ASP A 458 -26.82 -19.10 -36.67
N GLY A 459 -26.21 -19.12 -37.86
CA GLY A 459 -26.71 -19.89 -39.02
C GLY A 459 -26.32 -21.38 -39.04
N ARG A 460 -25.33 -21.81 -38.24
CA ARG A 460 -24.87 -23.23 -38.18
C ARG A 460 -25.41 -23.99 -36.96
N GLN A 461 -25.87 -23.31 -35.91
CA GLN A 461 -26.64 -23.96 -34.84
C GLN A 461 -28.03 -24.42 -35.29
N GLU A 462 -28.65 -23.72 -36.24
CA GLU A 462 -29.95 -24.09 -36.81
C GLU A 462 -29.85 -25.35 -37.69
N GLN A 463 -28.76 -25.49 -38.46
CA GLN A 463 -28.47 -26.68 -39.28
C GLN A 463 -28.04 -27.90 -38.45
N LEU A 464 -27.37 -27.71 -37.30
CA LEU A 464 -26.99 -28.79 -36.39
C LEU A 464 -28.15 -29.29 -35.52
N ALA A 465 -29.14 -28.43 -35.24
CA ALA A 465 -30.39 -28.85 -34.60
C ALA A 465 -31.27 -29.69 -35.54
N GLU A 466 -31.31 -29.33 -36.83
CA GLU A 466 -32.06 -30.07 -37.86
C GLU A 466 -31.44 -31.46 -38.16
N LEU A 467 -30.11 -31.56 -38.18
CA LEU A 467 -29.38 -32.84 -38.33
C LEU A 467 -29.47 -33.74 -37.08
N ALA A 468 -29.56 -33.17 -35.88
CA ALA A 468 -29.73 -33.93 -34.64
C ALA A 468 -31.14 -34.53 -34.52
N GLU A 469 -32.17 -33.83 -35.02
CA GLU A 469 -33.55 -34.33 -35.11
C GLU A 469 -33.65 -35.48 -36.14
N GLN A 470 -32.96 -35.36 -37.29
CA GLN A 470 -32.88 -36.41 -38.31
C GLN A 470 -32.13 -37.66 -37.83
N LEU A 471 -31.05 -37.52 -37.07
CA LEU A 471 -30.32 -38.65 -36.46
C LEU A 471 -31.10 -39.36 -35.35
N LYS A 472 -31.97 -38.64 -34.62
CA LYS A 472 -32.84 -39.23 -33.60
C LYS A 472 -33.94 -40.10 -34.20
N ASN A 473 -34.49 -39.69 -35.35
CA ASN A 473 -35.45 -40.48 -36.12
C ASN A 473 -34.79 -41.69 -36.81
N LEU A 474 -33.55 -41.56 -37.30
CA LEU A 474 -32.79 -42.69 -37.87
C LEU A 474 -32.38 -43.74 -36.82
N ARG A 475 -32.09 -43.31 -35.58
CA ARG A 475 -31.71 -44.23 -34.48
C ARG A 475 -32.89 -45.05 -33.97
N ALA A 476 -34.11 -44.54 -34.09
CA ALA A 476 -35.34 -45.29 -33.81
C ALA A 476 -35.61 -46.40 -34.85
N ASP A 477 -35.24 -46.18 -36.12
CA ASP A 477 -35.35 -47.20 -37.19
C ASP A 477 -34.23 -48.26 -37.14
N ILE A 478 -33.07 -47.94 -36.56
CA ILE A 478 -31.94 -48.87 -36.40
C ILE A 478 -32.15 -49.83 -35.21
N ASP A 479 -32.81 -49.41 -34.13
CA ASP A 479 -33.12 -50.29 -33.00
C ASP A 479 -34.27 -51.27 -33.29
N ILE A 480 -35.14 -50.96 -34.27
CA ILE A 480 -36.14 -51.90 -34.81
C ILE A 480 -35.44 -52.99 -35.67
N ASN A 481 -34.43 -52.61 -36.46
CA ASN A 481 -33.68 -53.54 -37.34
C ASN A 481 -32.59 -54.38 -36.63
N ARG A 482 -32.11 -53.99 -35.45
CA ARG A 482 -31.21 -54.82 -34.64
C ARG A 482 -31.87 -56.07 -34.06
N SER A 483 -33.20 -56.10 -33.96
CA SER A 483 -33.97 -57.29 -33.57
C SER A 483 -34.10 -58.33 -34.70
N GLU A 484 -33.95 -57.92 -35.97
CA GLU A 484 -33.95 -58.83 -37.13
C GLU A 484 -32.55 -59.37 -37.47
N GLN A 485 -31.48 -58.65 -37.10
CA GLN A 485 -30.09 -59.07 -37.32
C GLN A 485 -29.69 -60.33 -36.52
N GLY A 486 -30.39 -60.62 -35.41
CA GLY A 486 -30.27 -61.90 -34.68
C GLY A 486 -30.93 -63.10 -35.40
N ARG A 487 -31.94 -62.84 -36.25
CA ARG A 487 -32.61 -63.89 -37.05
C ARG A 487 -31.87 -64.16 -38.36
N VAL A 488 -31.23 -63.16 -38.96
CA VAL A 488 -30.45 -63.29 -40.20
C VAL A 488 -29.11 -64.00 -39.99
N ASN A 489 -28.41 -63.77 -38.88
CA ASN A 489 -27.18 -64.50 -38.57
C ASN A 489 -27.43 -65.98 -38.21
N SER A 490 -28.60 -66.29 -37.62
CA SER A 490 -29.05 -67.68 -37.40
C SER A 490 -29.41 -68.37 -38.74
N ALA A 491 -29.97 -67.65 -39.70
CA ALA A 491 -30.29 -68.16 -41.04
C ALA A 491 -29.05 -68.38 -41.93
N LEU A 492 -28.00 -67.55 -41.79
CA LEU A 492 -26.73 -67.72 -42.51
C LEU A 492 -25.91 -68.92 -42.00
N GLN A 493 -26.01 -69.25 -40.71
CA GLN A 493 -25.39 -70.46 -40.15
C GLN A 493 -26.13 -71.73 -40.60
N ILE A 494 -27.47 -71.68 -40.70
CA ILE A 494 -28.30 -72.73 -41.29
C ILE A 494 -28.02 -72.90 -42.80
N LYS A 495 -27.75 -71.81 -43.55
CA LYS A 495 -27.37 -71.86 -44.96
C LYS A 495 -26.03 -72.59 -45.17
N ALA A 496 -25.02 -72.33 -44.34
CA ALA A 496 -23.74 -73.02 -44.43
C ALA A 496 -23.87 -74.53 -44.15
N ASP A 497 -24.66 -74.91 -43.13
CA ASP A 497 -24.92 -76.31 -42.77
C ASP A 497 -25.77 -77.06 -43.82
N ILE A 498 -26.78 -76.40 -44.41
CA ILE A 498 -27.61 -76.99 -45.46
C ILE A 498 -26.80 -77.14 -46.75
N THR A 499 -25.97 -76.17 -47.11
CA THR A 499 -25.16 -76.24 -48.35
C THR A 499 -24.08 -77.31 -48.24
N ALA A 500 -23.46 -77.49 -47.06
CA ALA A 500 -22.52 -78.58 -46.81
C ALA A 500 -23.19 -79.96 -46.86
N ARG A 501 -24.40 -80.11 -46.29
CA ARG A 501 -25.17 -81.36 -46.33
C ARG A 501 -25.75 -81.66 -47.72
N LEU A 502 -26.16 -80.67 -48.50
CA LEU A 502 -26.63 -80.86 -49.87
C LEU A 502 -25.49 -81.28 -50.80
N GLN A 503 -24.29 -80.73 -50.62
CA GLN A 503 -23.11 -81.14 -51.38
C GLN A 503 -22.67 -82.57 -51.02
N GLU A 504 -22.83 -82.99 -49.76
CA GLU A 504 -22.58 -84.38 -49.33
C GLU A 504 -23.64 -85.36 -49.87
N CYS A 505 -24.90 -84.95 -49.95
CA CYS A 505 -25.99 -85.77 -50.53
C CYS A 505 -25.91 -85.86 -52.06
N LEU A 506 -25.59 -84.77 -52.77
CA LEU A 506 -25.41 -84.77 -54.23
C LEU A 506 -24.18 -85.56 -54.66
N ASN A 507 -23.12 -85.61 -53.84
CA ASN A 507 -21.95 -86.46 -54.10
C ASN A 507 -22.20 -87.94 -53.78
N ARG A 508 -23.29 -88.29 -53.06
CA ARG A 508 -23.68 -89.67 -52.74
C ARG A 508 -24.79 -90.24 -53.63
N ALA A 509 -25.57 -89.40 -54.32
CA ALA A 509 -26.71 -89.83 -55.12
C ALA A 509 -26.49 -89.52 -56.62
N GLY A 510 -25.74 -90.40 -57.28
CA GLY A 510 -25.95 -90.63 -58.71
C GLY A 510 -27.27 -91.37 -58.91
N LEU A 511 -28.10 -90.88 -59.83
CA LEU A 511 -29.47 -91.31 -60.20
C LEU A 511 -30.58 -90.71 -59.34
N LEU A 512 -31.34 -89.79 -59.94
CA LEU A 512 -32.80 -89.91 -60.10
C LEU A 512 -33.33 -88.73 -60.93
N ASP A 513 -33.89 -89.08 -62.09
CA ASP A 513 -34.76 -88.24 -62.91
C ASP A 513 -36.13 -88.24 -62.22
N ASP A 514 -36.48 -87.18 -61.48
CA ASP A 514 -37.82 -87.08 -60.90
C ASP A 514 -38.29 -85.63 -60.74
N ALA A 515 -39.54 -85.40 -61.12
CA ALA A 515 -40.16 -84.08 -61.34
C ALA A 515 -40.22 -83.19 -60.08
N GLY A 516 -39.97 -83.74 -58.88
CA GLY A 516 -39.85 -82.97 -57.63
C GLY A 516 -38.59 -82.11 -57.54
N SER A 517 -37.51 -82.50 -58.22
CA SER A 517 -36.24 -81.74 -58.24
C SER A 517 -36.36 -80.43 -59.02
N LEU A 518 -37.22 -80.40 -60.05
CA LEU A 518 -37.48 -79.20 -60.85
C LEU A 518 -38.33 -78.15 -60.11
N GLN A 519 -39.22 -78.59 -59.20
CA GLN A 519 -40.05 -77.71 -58.38
C GLN A 519 -39.26 -77.07 -57.24
N LEU A 520 -38.33 -77.84 -56.64
CA LEU A 520 -37.39 -77.32 -55.63
C LEU A 520 -36.39 -76.34 -56.25
N ALA A 521 -35.91 -76.61 -57.47
CA ALA A 521 -35.03 -75.71 -58.21
C ALA A 521 -35.71 -74.38 -58.57
N ARG A 522 -37.02 -74.38 -58.87
CA ARG A 522 -37.79 -73.15 -59.10
C ARG A 522 -38.01 -72.32 -57.83
N GLN A 523 -38.32 -72.95 -56.71
CA GLN A 523 -38.49 -72.25 -55.43
C GLN A 523 -37.17 -71.71 -54.87
N LEU A 524 -36.06 -72.42 -55.08
CA LEU A 524 -34.72 -71.91 -54.78
C LEU A 524 -34.34 -70.74 -55.71
N ALA A 525 -34.68 -70.79 -56.99
CA ALA A 525 -34.41 -69.70 -57.94
C ALA A 525 -35.20 -68.41 -57.63
N GLU A 526 -36.41 -68.50 -57.09
CA GLU A 526 -37.18 -67.33 -56.61
C GLU A 526 -36.58 -66.76 -55.31
N GLY A 527 -36.19 -67.61 -54.35
CA GLY A 527 -35.52 -67.16 -53.12
C GLY A 527 -34.12 -66.57 -53.35
N PHE A 528 -33.39 -67.01 -54.39
CA PHE A 528 -32.13 -66.38 -54.79
C PHE A 528 -32.35 -65.01 -55.42
N ARG A 529 -33.44 -64.81 -56.17
CA ARG A 529 -33.78 -63.53 -56.80
C ARG A 529 -34.13 -62.44 -55.78
N ASP A 530 -34.81 -62.82 -54.70
CA ASP A 530 -35.13 -61.89 -53.59
C ASP A 530 -33.89 -61.57 -52.72
N MET A 531 -32.95 -62.51 -52.57
CA MET A 531 -31.66 -62.25 -51.93
C MET A 531 -30.75 -61.35 -52.79
N GLU A 532 -30.83 -61.44 -54.12
CA GLU A 532 -30.07 -60.59 -55.04
C GLU A 532 -30.63 -59.15 -55.03
N ALA A 533 -31.95 -58.97 -54.93
CA ALA A 533 -32.56 -57.66 -54.70
C ALA A 533 -32.19 -57.03 -53.34
N LEU A 534 -31.99 -57.84 -52.30
CA LEU A 534 -31.47 -57.40 -51.00
C LEU A 534 -29.97 -57.06 -51.05
N LYS A 535 -29.19 -57.78 -51.86
CA LYS A 535 -27.77 -57.48 -52.12
C LYS A 535 -27.61 -56.18 -52.92
N ASP A 536 -28.50 -55.88 -53.87
CA ASP A 536 -28.49 -54.62 -54.62
C ASP A 536 -28.89 -53.44 -53.71
N ARG A 537 -29.84 -53.64 -52.78
CA ARG A 537 -30.17 -52.66 -51.73
C ARG A 537 -29.01 -52.45 -50.74
N GLN A 538 -28.26 -53.50 -50.46
CA GLN A 538 -27.04 -53.44 -49.66
C GLN A 538 -25.90 -52.72 -50.41
N HIS A 539 -25.79 -52.88 -51.73
CA HIS A 539 -24.84 -52.13 -52.56
C HIS A 539 -25.18 -50.63 -52.62
N ILE A 540 -26.45 -50.25 -52.69
CA ILE A 540 -26.86 -48.83 -52.63
C ILE A 540 -26.50 -48.21 -51.27
N LEU A 541 -26.75 -48.93 -50.17
CA LEU A 541 -26.40 -48.47 -48.82
C LEU A 541 -24.89 -48.50 -48.56
N LEU A 542 -24.14 -49.41 -49.18
CA LEU A 542 -22.68 -49.40 -49.14
C LEU A 542 -22.09 -48.29 -50.02
N ASP A 543 -22.69 -47.94 -51.15
CA ASP A 543 -22.24 -46.84 -52.00
C ASP A 543 -22.49 -45.48 -51.33
N GLU A 544 -23.60 -45.37 -50.59
CA GLU A 544 -23.93 -44.18 -49.80
C GLU A 544 -23.07 -44.08 -48.52
N ALA A 545 -22.81 -45.20 -47.85
CA ALA A 545 -21.82 -45.28 -46.77
C ALA A 545 -20.40 -45.03 -47.27
N SER A 546 -20.04 -45.47 -48.48
CA SER A 546 -18.72 -45.24 -49.08
C SER A 546 -18.57 -43.80 -49.56
N ARG A 547 -19.63 -43.11 -50.01
CA ARG A 547 -19.63 -41.66 -50.26
C ARG A 547 -19.46 -40.85 -48.97
N LEU A 548 -20.13 -41.25 -47.89
CA LEU A 548 -19.96 -40.63 -46.57
C LEU A 548 -18.58 -40.93 -45.96
N GLN A 549 -18.05 -42.13 -46.18
CA GLN A 549 -16.68 -42.51 -45.83
C GLN A 549 -15.67 -41.76 -46.68
N THR A 550 -15.90 -41.54 -47.98
CA THR A 550 -15.02 -40.73 -48.84
C THR A 550 -15.08 -39.25 -48.46
N SER A 551 -16.23 -38.76 -47.97
CA SER A 551 -16.38 -37.39 -47.47
C SER A 551 -15.75 -37.21 -46.08
N TYR A 552 -15.73 -38.28 -45.26
CA TYR A 552 -15.05 -38.35 -43.97
C TYR A 552 -13.53 -38.54 -44.14
N ASP A 553 -13.11 -39.35 -45.11
CA ASP A 553 -11.73 -39.59 -45.50
C ASP A 553 -11.15 -38.41 -46.30
N SER A 554 -11.97 -37.59 -46.98
CA SER A 554 -11.54 -36.29 -47.50
C SER A 554 -11.35 -35.23 -46.40
N LEU A 555 -12.08 -35.38 -45.28
CA LEU A 555 -11.90 -34.58 -44.07
C LEU A 555 -10.70 -35.06 -43.24
N LEU A 556 -10.33 -36.34 -43.32
CA LEU A 556 -9.12 -36.94 -42.73
C LEU A 556 -7.88 -36.83 -43.64
N ALA A 557 -8.04 -36.75 -44.97
CA ALA A 557 -6.97 -36.45 -45.92
C ALA A 557 -6.52 -34.98 -45.85
N GLY A 558 -7.40 -34.08 -45.37
CA GLY A 558 -7.03 -32.73 -44.93
C GLY A 558 -6.16 -32.67 -43.67
N GLN A 559 -5.94 -33.80 -42.98
CA GLN A 559 -4.86 -33.95 -41.97
C GLN A 559 -3.56 -34.52 -42.57
N GLY A 560 -3.59 -35.04 -43.80
CA GLY A 560 -2.39 -35.41 -44.56
C GLY A 560 -1.66 -34.19 -45.13
N GLU A 561 -2.40 -33.13 -45.50
CA GLU A 561 -1.80 -31.87 -45.98
C GLU A 561 -1.06 -31.10 -44.88
N LEU A 562 -1.45 -31.26 -43.60
CA LEU A 562 -0.72 -30.70 -42.46
C LEU A 562 0.54 -31.50 -42.06
N GLN A 563 0.63 -32.79 -42.40
CA GLN A 563 1.85 -33.58 -42.21
C GLN A 563 2.80 -33.49 -43.41
N GLN A 564 2.29 -33.21 -44.60
CA GLN A 564 3.09 -32.86 -45.78
C GLN A 564 3.67 -31.43 -45.64
N GLU A 565 2.92 -30.44 -45.16
CA GLU A 565 3.46 -29.11 -44.80
C GLU A 565 4.49 -29.17 -43.67
N GLN A 566 4.35 -30.11 -42.73
CA GLN A 566 5.34 -30.31 -41.66
C GLN A 566 6.58 -31.07 -42.16
N ALA A 567 6.45 -31.99 -43.13
CA ALA A 567 7.56 -32.67 -43.78
C ALA A 567 8.32 -31.74 -44.75
N ASP A 568 7.61 -30.87 -45.47
CA ASP A 568 8.15 -29.87 -46.38
C ASP A 568 8.83 -28.74 -45.59
N ALA A 569 8.24 -28.27 -44.47
CA ALA A 569 8.90 -27.32 -43.56
C ALA A 569 10.14 -27.94 -42.88
N THR A 570 10.15 -29.24 -42.58
CA THR A 570 11.33 -29.92 -42.01
C THR A 570 12.41 -30.20 -43.07
N ALA A 571 12.03 -30.43 -44.32
CA ALA A 571 12.95 -30.54 -45.46
C ALA A 571 13.53 -29.17 -45.85
N GLU A 572 12.76 -28.10 -45.75
CA GLU A 572 13.18 -26.72 -45.97
C GLU A 572 14.08 -26.23 -44.81
N LEU A 573 13.79 -26.61 -43.56
CA LEU A 573 14.67 -26.35 -42.42
C LEU A 573 16.00 -27.10 -42.54
N LYS A 574 15.99 -28.36 -43.01
CA LYS A 574 17.21 -29.14 -43.29
C LYS A 574 18.01 -28.59 -44.47
N ASN A 575 17.36 -28.08 -45.52
CA ASN A 575 18.02 -27.44 -46.66
C ASN A 575 18.58 -26.04 -46.30
N VAL A 576 17.91 -25.28 -45.42
CA VAL A 576 18.43 -24.02 -44.88
C VAL A 576 19.62 -24.26 -43.95
N LEU A 577 19.57 -25.29 -43.09
CA LEU A 577 20.71 -25.72 -42.27
C LEU A 577 21.87 -26.27 -43.12
N ALA A 578 21.61 -27.03 -44.18
CA ALA A 578 22.65 -27.53 -45.10
C ALA A 578 23.27 -26.41 -45.95
N CYS A 579 22.49 -25.41 -46.37
CA CYS A 579 23.00 -24.19 -47.01
C CYS A 579 23.84 -23.35 -46.03
N PHE A 580 23.43 -23.24 -44.77
CA PHE A 580 24.17 -22.49 -43.75
C PHE A 580 25.55 -23.09 -43.45
N TYR A 581 25.68 -24.43 -43.47
CA TYR A 581 26.96 -25.13 -43.27
C TYR A 581 27.81 -25.30 -44.54
N ASN A 582 27.23 -25.32 -45.76
CA ASN A 582 28.01 -25.34 -47.02
C ASN A 582 28.47 -23.95 -47.49
N HIS A 583 27.89 -22.84 -47.00
CA HIS A 583 28.29 -21.48 -47.39
C HIS A 583 29.50 -20.93 -46.62
N GLN A 584 30.05 -21.67 -45.66
CA GLN A 584 31.19 -21.21 -44.84
C GLN A 584 32.52 -21.92 -45.13
N GLY A 585 32.57 -22.94 -45.98
CA GLY A 585 33.82 -23.45 -46.55
C GLY A 585 34.96 -23.77 -45.57
N GLU A 586 34.68 -24.12 -44.31
CA GLU A 586 35.69 -24.32 -43.26
C GLU A 586 35.32 -25.48 -42.30
N ASP A 587 36.34 -26.21 -41.87
CA ASP A 587 36.28 -27.50 -41.17
C ASP A 587 35.77 -27.37 -39.71
N ILE A 588 34.69 -28.10 -39.38
CA ILE A 588 33.94 -27.98 -38.12
C ILE A 588 34.62 -28.71 -36.96
N HIS A 589 35.60 -29.58 -37.24
CA HIS A 589 36.19 -30.42 -36.20
C HIS A 589 37.18 -29.71 -35.26
N GLU A 590 37.63 -28.49 -35.55
CA GLU A 590 38.69 -27.83 -34.76
C GLU A 590 38.18 -26.81 -33.71
N LYS A 591 36.90 -26.41 -33.74
CA LYS A 591 36.34 -25.42 -32.79
C LYS A 591 35.46 -25.99 -31.66
N ILE A 592 35.15 -27.29 -31.67
CA ILE A 592 34.35 -27.93 -30.61
C ILE A 592 35.16 -28.20 -29.32
N ALA A 593 36.49 -27.98 -29.33
CA ALA A 593 37.36 -28.22 -28.16
C ALA A 593 37.55 -26.99 -27.24
N ASN A 594 36.90 -25.84 -27.50
CA ASN A 594 37.03 -24.65 -26.65
C ASN A 594 36.00 -24.68 -25.49
N PRO A 595 36.43 -24.74 -24.21
CA PRO A 595 35.53 -24.80 -23.05
C PRO A 595 34.56 -23.62 -22.94
N GLN A 596 34.92 -22.45 -23.49
CA GLN A 596 34.08 -21.24 -23.41
C GLN A 596 32.86 -21.29 -24.35
N HIS A 597 32.87 -22.11 -25.40
CA HIS A 597 31.69 -22.29 -26.26
C HIS A 597 30.74 -23.36 -25.71
N LEU A 598 31.25 -24.30 -24.91
CA LEU A 598 30.44 -25.27 -24.17
C LEU A 598 29.62 -24.62 -23.05
N GLU A 599 30.15 -23.58 -22.40
CA GLU A 599 29.42 -22.82 -21.36
C GLU A 599 28.25 -22.02 -21.95
N VAL A 600 28.39 -21.48 -23.16
CA VAL A 600 27.30 -20.80 -23.88
C VAL A 600 26.22 -21.77 -24.32
N ILE A 601 26.59 -22.97 -24.80
CA ILE A 601 25.64 -24.04 -25.13
C ILE A 601 24.90 -24.53 -23.88
N TYR A 602 25.60 -24.73 -22.75
CA TYR A 602 25.01 -25.11 -21.47
C TYR A 602 24.05 -24.05 -20.91
N ASN A 603 24.37 -22.76 -21.07
CA ASN A 603 23.53 -21.66 -20.61
C ASN A 603 22.27 -21.49 -21.49
N ILE A 604 22.35 -21.77 -22.79
CA ILE A 604 21.19 -21.79 -23.69
C ILE A 604 20.30 -23.01 -23.40
N GLU A 605 20.87 -24.18 -23.12
CA GLU A 605 20.13 -25.40 -22.76
C GLU A 605 19.46 -25.26 -21.38
N ALA A 606 20.11 -24.59 -20.42
CA ALA A 606 19.55 -24.28 -19.11
C ALA A 606 18.42 -23.25 -19.18
N ALA A 607 18.54 -22.23 -20.03
CA ALA A 607 17.49 -21.24 -20.28
C ALA A 607 16.26 -21.85 -20.97
N LEU A 608 16.46 -22.69 -22.01
CA LEU A 608 15.37 -23.43 -22.65
C LEU A 608 14.67 -24.41 -21.69
N SER A 609 15.43 -25.05 -20.80
CA SER A 609 14.91 -25.98 -19.78
C SER A 609 14.11 -25.28 -18.68
N GLN A 610 14.44 -24.02 -18.37
CA GLN A 610 13.72 -23.19 -17.39
C GLN A 610 12.41 -22.65 -17.96
N ASP A 611 12.39 -22.24 -19.24
CA ASP A 611 11.20 -21.76 -19.92
C ASP A 611 10.20 -22.89 -20.25
N LEU A 612 10.68 -24.09 -20.59
CA LEU A 612 9.83 -25.29 -20.72
C LEU A 612 9.22 -25.74 -19.37
N ARG A 613 9.90 -25.52 -18.24
CA ARG A 613 9.36 -25.77 -16.89
C ARG A 613 8.29 -24.74 -16.48
N GLN A 614 8.42 -23.47 -16.91
CA GLN A 614 7.38 -22.46 -16.65
C GLN A 614 6.12 -22.67 -17.52
N LEU A 615 6.27 -23.13 -18.76
CA LEU A 615 5.14 -23.55 -19.61
C LEU A 615 4.44 -24.82 -19.10
N GLY A 616 5.18 -25.76 -18.47
CA GLY A 616 4.60 -26.92 -17.79
C GLY A 616 3.82 -26.61 -16.50
N LEU A 617 4.24 -25.59 -15.74
CA LEU A 617 3.54 -25.10 -14.54
C LEU A 617 2.29 -24.26 -14.88
N ALA A 618 2.30 -23.55 -16.02
CA ALA A 618 1.11 -22.87 -16.54
C ALA A 618 0.03 -23.86 -17.02
N ARG A 619 0.41 -25.02 -17.57
CA ARG A 619 -0.52 -26.09 -17.95
C ARG A 619 -1.19 -26.76 -16.73
N THR A 620 -0.45 -27.01 -15.66
CA THR A 620 -0.99 -27.59 -14.41
C THR A 620 -1.84 -26.59 -13.59
N ALA A 621 -1.59 -25.29 -13.71
CA ALA A 621 -2.46 -24.25 -13.12
C ALA A 621 -3.76 -24.00 -13.93
N ILE A 622 -3.78 -24.34 -15.23
CA ILE A 622 -4.95 -24.25 -16.10
C ILE A 622 -5.81 -25.52 -16.01
N GLU A 623 -5.20 -26.71 -15.85
CA GLU A 623 -5.88 -27.98 -15.56
C GLU A 623 -6.52 -27.98 -14.14
N ALA A 624 -5.91 -27.33 -13.14
CA ALA A 624 -6.48 -27.18 -11.79
C ALA A 624 -7.63 -26.13 -11.66
N LYS A 625 -7.86 -25.29 -12.69
CA LYS A 625 -8.89 -24.23 -12.69
C LYS A 625 -10.05 -24.51 -13.66
N THR A 626 -9.96 -25.58 -14.46
CA THR A 626 -11.02 -26.05 -15.36
C THR A 626 -11.83 -27.24 -14.81
N ASP A 627 -11.37 -27.90 -13.72
CA ASP A 627 -12.12 -28.96 -13.01
C ASP A 627 -12.99 -28.46 -11.83
N LEU A 628 -13.18 -27.14 -11.71
CA LEU A 628 -13.87 -26.52 -10.56
C LEU A 628 -14.92 -25.47 -10.95
N SER A 629 -15.73 -25.73 -11.98
CA SER A 629 -17.09 -25.17 -12.02
C SER A 629 -17.98 -25.82 -13.09
N TYR A 630 -19.10 -26.41 -12.63
CA TYR A 630 -20.23 -26.95 -13.40
C TYR A 630 -19.93 -28.26 -14.14
N THR A 631 -20.16 -29.42 -13.54
CA THR A 631 -21.47 -29.87 -13.08
C THR A 631 -21.27 -30.78 -11.84
N GLN A 632 -21.79 -30.52 -10.65
CA GLN A 632 -23.16 -30.91 -10.28
C GLN A 632 -23.38 -30.57 -8.79
N ILE A 633 -24.00 -29.43 -8.50
CA ILE A 633 -24.89 -29.35 -7.33
C ILE A 633 -26.28 -29.92 -7.67
N ALA A 634 -26.59 -30.25 -8.93
CA ALA A 634 -27.97 -30.59 -9.30
C ALA A 634 -28.29 -32.07 -9.59
N ASP A 635 -27.33 -33.00 -9.62
CA ASP A 635 -27.65 -34.45 -9.74
C ASP A 635 -26.91 -35.39 -8.75
N ASN A 636 -26.03 -34.84 -7.90
CA ASN A 636 -25.23 -35.64 -6.96
C ASN A 636 -25.85 -35.77 -5.56
N LYS A 637 -27.19 -35.77 -5.49
CA LYS A 637 -27.94 -36.38 -4.38
C LYS A 637 -28.35 -37.83 -4.70
N LYS A 638 -28.31 -38.22 -6.00
CA LYS A 638 -28.67 -39.56 -6.48
C LYS A 638 -27.45 -40.40 -6.91
N ALA A 639 -26.33 -39.78 -7.27
CA ALA A 639 -25.07 -40.50 -7.53
C ALA A 639 -24.27 -40.82 -6.25
N ARG A 640 -24.42 -40.06 -5.16
CA ARG A 640 -23.85 -40.37 -3.83
C ARG A 640 -24.33 -41.71 -3.24
N SER A 641 -25.53 -42.19 -3.58
CA SER A 641 -26.03 -43.50 -3.13
C SER A 641 -25.54 -44.68 -4.00
N VAL A 642 -25.17 -44.44 -5.26
CA VAL A 642 -24.62 -45.46 -6.16
C VAL A 642 -23.10 -45.58 -6.02
N ILE A 643 -22.41 -44.48 -5.70
CA ILE A 643 -20.96 -44.45 -5.45
C ILE A 643 -20.61 -45.07 -4.08
N ALA A 644 -21.46 -44.95 -3.06
CA ALA A 644 -21.30 -45.69 -1.80
C ALA A 644 -21.43 -47.22 -1.98
N ALA A 645 -22.28 -47.67 -2.92
CA ALA A 645 -22.41 -49.09 -3.27
C ALA A 645 -21.27 -49.60 -4.17
N ARG A 646 -20.73 -48.75 -5.06
CA ARG A 646 -19.57 -49.10 -5.92
C ARG A 646 -18.21 -48.99 -5.22
N LEU A 647 -18.04 -48.12 -4.22
CA LEU A 647 -16.83 -48.07 -3.38
C LEU A 647 -16.70 -49.30 -2.47
N GLY A 648 -17.81 -49.95 -2.10
CA GLY A 648 -17.80 -51.27 -1.45
C GLY A 648 -17.44 -52.43 -2.40
N GLN A 649 -17.62 -52.27 -3.72
CA GLN A 649 -17.25 -53.29 -4.73
C GLN A 649 -15.85 -53.04 -5.34
N LEU A 650 -15.34 -51.81 -5.31
CA LEU A 650 -13.97 -51.46 -5.71
C LEU A 650 -12.94 -51.80 -4.62
N ALA A 651 -13.31 -51.80 -3.33
CA ALA A 651 -12.45 -52.31 -2.25
C ALA A 651 -12.15 -53.82 -2.36
N VAL A 652 -12.99 -54.58 -3.07
CA VAL A 652 -12.80 -56.02 -3.36
C VAL A 652 -11.96 -56.25 -4.63
N LYS A 653 -11.96 -55.31 -5.58
CA LYS A 653 -11.15 -55.39 -6.81
C LYS A 653 -9.74 -54.80 -6.66
N VAL A 654 -9.51 -53.92 -5.69
CA VAL A 654 -8.16 -53.45 -5.33
C VAL A 654 -7.36 -54.57 -4.65
N THR A 655 -8.00 -55.49 -3.92
CA THR A 655 -7.36 -56.71 -3.38
C THR A 655 -7.05 -57.80 -4.43
N GLU A 656 -7.67 -57.76 -5.62
CA GLU A 656 -7.35 -58.67 -6.73
C GLU A 656 -6.17 -58.16 -7.58
N ILE A 657 -6.01 -56.85 -7.73
CA ILE A 657 -4.89 -56.23 -8.47
C ILE A 657 -3.57 -56.28 -7.66
N ASP A 658 -3.64 -56.27 -6.32
CA ASP A 658 -2.49 -56.55 -5.45
C ASP A 658 -1.99 -58.01 -5.55
N GLY A 659 -2.85 -58.95 -5.96
CA GLY A 659 -2.48 -60.34 -6.25
C GLY A 659 -1.73 -60.51 -7.59
N GLU A 660 -2.03 -59.68 -8.59
CA GLU A 660 -1.37 -59.73 -9.90
C GLU A 660 -0.02 -58.97 -9.90
N MET A 661 0.14 -57.91 -9.10
CA MET A 661 1.43 -57.26 -8.89
C MET A 661 2.44 -58.12 -8.11
N ALA A 662 1.98 -59.00 -7.22
CA ALA A 662 2.84 -59.99 -6.56
C ALA A 662 3.41 -61.05 -7.54
N ALA A 663 2.67 -61.40 -8.59
CA ALA A 663 3.10 -62.34 -9.62
C ALA A 663 4.15 -61.76 -10.59
N VAL A 664 4.10 -60.44 -10.85
CA VAL A 664 5.10 -59.72 -11.65
C VAL A 664 6.37 -59.45 -10.84
N SER A 665 6.24 -59.12 -9.55
CA SER A 665 7.37 -58.95 -8.62
C SER A 665 8.20 -60.24 -8.44
N ASN A 666 7.55 -61.41 -8.35
CA ASN A 666 8.24 -62.70 -8.28
C ASN A 666 8.98 -63.09 -9.58
N LYS A 667 8.50 -62.65 -10.75
CA LYS A 667 9.22 -62.83 -12.03
C LYS A 667 10.45 -61.92 -12.13
N ILE A 668 10.36 -60.67 -11.64
CA ILE A 668 11.49 -59.73 -11.61
C ILE A 668 12.57 -60.19 -10.61
N ALA A 669 12.19 -60.76 -9.46
CA ALA A 669 13.14 -61.35 -8.50
C ALA A 669 13.89 -62.57 -9.08
N ALA A 670 13.23 -63.39 -9.90
CA ALA A 670 13.87 -64.52 -10.60
C ALA A 670 14.87 -64.07 -11.68
N TYR A 671 14.61 -62.95 -12.38
CA TYR A 671 15.54 -62.37 -13.36
C TYR A 671 16.75 -61.71 -12.70
N LEU A 672 16.58 -61.06 -11.55
CA LEU A 672 17.68 -60.44 -10.80
C LEU A 672 18.63 -61.47 -10.16
N ASN A 673 18.11 -62.62 -9.69
CA ASN A 673 18.96 -63.72 -9.21
C ASN A 673 19.79 -64.37 -10.33
N LYS A 674 19.25 -64.42 -11.55
CA LYS A 674 19.96 -64.97 -12.72
C LYS A 674 21.05 -64.03 -13.24
N ALA A 675 20.86 -62.71 -13.10
CA ALA A 675 21.87 -61.70 -13.43
C ALA A 675 23.06 -61.74 -12.46
N GLY A 676 22.83 -61.91 -11.15
CA GLY A 676 23.90 -62.03 -10.14
C GLY A 676 24.76 -63.30 -10.25
N GLN A 677 24.23 -64.39 -10.83
CA GLN A 677 25.01 -65.62 -11.07
C GLN A 677 25.97 -65.49 -12.26
N LEU A 678 25.59 -64.71 -13.29
CA LEU A 678 26.41 -64.45 -14.49
C LEU A 678 27.57 -63.49 -14.21
N GLU A 679 27.37 -62.52 -13.30
CA GLU A 679 28.38 -61.53 -12.92
C GLU A 679 29.54 -62.15 -12.11
N ASN A 680 29.26 -63.11 -11.23
CA ASN A 680 30.27 -63.78 -10.39
C ASN A 680 31.17 -64.76 -11.17
N GLN A 681 30.69 -65.41 -12.24
CA GLN A 681 31.54 -66.31 -13.04
C GLN A 681 32.39 -65.59 -14.09
N LEU A 682 31.94 -64.40 -14.53
CA LEU A 682 32.77 -63.46 -15.30
C LEU A 682 33.93 -62.90 -14.46
N LEU A 683 33.76 -62.77 -13.14
CA LEU A 683 34.84 -62.43 -12.21
C LEU A 683 35.86 -63.58 -12.04
N ASP A 684 35.40 -64.83 -11.89
CA ASP A 684 36.29 -66.01 -11.81
C ASP A 684 37.11 -66.23 -13.10
N SER A 685 36.52 -65.95 -14.26
CA SER A 685 37.21 -66.02 -15.56
C SER A 685 38.27 -64.92 -15.72
N ARG A 686 38.08 -63.75 -15.08
CA ARG A 686 39.03 -62.62 -15.08
C ARG A 686 40.21 -62.84 -14.15
N CYS A 687 40.01 -63.52 -13.02
CA CYS A 687 41.09 -63.88 -12.10
C CYS A 687 42.02 -64.97 -12.68
N GLN A 688 41.50 -65.89 -13.50
CA GLN A 688 42.30 -66.91 -14.18
C GLN A 688 43.18 -66.35 -15.31
N LEU A 689 42.84 -65.20 -15.90
CA LEU A 689 43.62 -64.56 -16.96
C LEU A 689 44.84 -63.76 -16.45
N ILE A 690 44.88 -63.38 -15.16
CA ILE A 690 45.95 -62.55 -14.58
C ILE A 690 47.00 -63.40 -13.82
N GLY A 691 46.71 -64.67 -13.53
CA GLY A 691 47.59 -65.56 -12.75
C GLY A 691 48.73 -66.27 -13.49
N ASN A 692 48.93 -66.05 -14.80
CA ASN A 692 49.87 -66.83 -15.63
C ASN A 692 51.07 -66.02 -16.18
N ILE A 693 51.73 -65.22 -15.32
CA ILE A 693 53.12 -64.79 -15.52
C ILE A 693 53.96 -65.37 -14.38
N ALA A 694 54.64 -66.47 -14.70
CA ALA A 694 55.62 -67.24 -13.89
C ALA A 694 56.94 -66.44 -13.65
N PRO A 695 58.00 -66.94 -12.95
CA PRO A 695 58.28 -68.26 -12.31
C PRO A 695 58.76 -68.15 -10.83
N ALA A 696 58.48 -69.09 -9.92
CA ALA A 696 59.08 -70.43 -9.71
C ALA A 696 60.61 -70.42 -9.38
N PRO A 697 61.17 -71.47 -8.76
CA PRO A 697 60.98 -71.94 -7.39
C PRO A 697 62.36 -72.22 -6.73
N THR A 698 62.45 -72.48 -5.43
CA THR A 698 63.44 -73.44 -4.90
C THR A 698 63.09 -73.89 -3.48
N PRO A 699 63.51 -75.12 -3.10
CA PRO A 699 62.60 -76.07 -2.47
C PRO A 699 63.19 -76.76 -1.22
N LYS A 700 62.35 -77.62 -0.63
CA LYS A 700 62.67 -78.73 0.29
C LYS A 700 62.85 -78.30 1.76
N GLY A 701 62.26 -78.99 2.75
CA GLY A 701 61.85 -80.40 2.77
C GLY A 701 60.62 -80.71 3.63
N ARG A 702 60.02 -81.85 3.29
CA ARG A 702 59.21 -82.75 4.15
C ARG A 702 60.11 -83.34 5.25
N PRO A 703 59.61 -84.13 6.22
CA PRO A 703 58.33 -84.17 6.93
C PRO A 703 58.35 -83.41 8.26
#